data_AF-A0A537B3W7-F1
#
_entry.id   AF-A0A537B3W7-F1
#
_cell.length_a   1.000
_cell.length_b   1.000
_cell.length_c   1.000
_cell.angle_alpha   90.00
_cell.angle_beta   90.00
_cell.angle_gamma   90.00
#
_symmetry.space_group_name_H-M   'P 1'
#
loop_
_entity.id
_entity.type
_entity.pdbx_description
1 polymer ?
#
loop_
_entity_poly.entity_id
_entity_poly.type
_entity_poly.pdbx_seq_one_letter_code
_entity_poly.pdbx_strand_id
1 'polypeptide(L)'
;MTRFPFVLAFVMVAATTSLSGAPTAQAADVVCAGTLGGGSAVTSITGDVTVPEKASCTLDFVTVAGNVHVGKGASLVVTAYTEPSTISGNVEAVNCGSVLLQGNVTVEGNLHIQSCSGGPNGFQGPDTLVKGDFHYQSNAGRCLAWLGKVEGNVHIQSNRSKTASDVSLVSVGGNLHCQQNSPAPTQVRGPSWVDGNSQGQCAGFATTTSSIGTPVTPAASCAALAALPAAGFPVPNTVVDSAVDTPASGSLPQRCIVTGHINAHVSPVDTCTYQSRFQVQLPLPASWNGRFMMQGGGGGEGSVPTATGTIGGSTGITEISNGYAIASQNGGHQNADLAACASANPSTFGNANEFFLDPLGIIGQTYQSIEMTALTAKHVINQYYGTGPNRSYWVGCSTGGRQGMVMSQKFPSFFDGIVAGDPVYNQEAIGMSETNGVEAILNVYLSNPALTPPGPTMIAQAAPQPAGPHLYPAFPISDQGLFETALLQACDALDGVVDGVVDNVPSCVAGFDPATATYTDYAGALGPPNTTYPLQCPGAKNATCLSPAQIQAAKQTNQGPRSNGSVVLAPAGAVAPDPVSNVVQGYAYDGGWMTTVGIPSRKIGSSSATSLPGDFSLGVGTFGYAFLTPACPTCYTLDFNFNTLTLTQGSNVYAMNPATPIVTHSTSLDITHFVNYGHKIIWYHGASDPGPPILGTQLYYQQMAERHGGLQAAQDFSRFYTVPNMGHCNGGATTDGFDFLTPLVDWVENGTAPGPVAATGRNFNAATYQVVGNYITGTFVNAPTTRIRPLCPFPQQVRFIGSTTVMNGVPVATHAADLANAANYACIQPPEGTPPLPPH
;
A
#
# COMPACT_ATOMS: atom_id res chain seq x y z
N MET A 1 -30.34 -40.24 64.68
CA MET A 1 -30.64 -41.65 64.33
C MET A 1 -30.32 -41.87 62.86
N THR A 2 -29.42 -42.82 62.58
CA THR A 2 -29.36 -43.75 61.41
C THR A 2 -29.47 -43.26 59.94
N ARG A 3 -28.30 -43.34 59.25
CA ARG A 3 -27.92 -44.08 58.00
C ARG A 3 -28.79 -44.07 56.70
N PHE A 4 -28.13 -43.60 55.59
CA PHE A 4 -27.99 -44.11 54.18
C PHE A 4 -29.24 -44.38 53.28
N PRO A 5 -29.14 -44.43 51.91
CA PRO A 5 -28.43 -43.60 50.91
C PRO A 5 -29.28 -43.32 49.62
N PHE A 6 -28.78 -42.50 48.68
CA PHE A 6 -29.12 -42.62 47.25
C PHE A 6 -27.91 -42.36 46.35
N VAL A 7 -27.73 -43.26 45.39
CA VAL A 7 -26.63 -43.38 44.42
C VAL A 7 -26.88 -42.45 43.24
N LEU A 8 -25.87 -41.66 42.83
CA LEU A 8 -25.88 -40.92 41.57
C LEU A 8 -24.87 -41.55 40.60
N ALA A 9 -25.38 -42.11 39.50
CA ALA A 9 -24.57 -42.58 38.38
C ALA A 9 -24.26 -41.39 37.45
N PHE A 10 -22.97 -41.07 37.27
CA PHE A 10 -22.50 -40.15 36.24
C PHE A 10 -22.14 -40.93 34.99
N VAL A 11 -22.83 -40.64 33.89
CA VAL A 11 -22.44 -41.06 32.53
C VAL A 11 -21.36 -40.09 32.07
N MET A 12 -20.12 -40.57 31.92
CA MET A 12 -19.07 -39.87 31.18
C MET A 12 -19.37 -39.98 29.69
N VAL A 13 -19.73 -38.87 29.06
CA VAL A 13 -19.61 -38.70 27.60
C VAL A 13 -18.22 -38.14 27.35
N ALA A 14 -17.38 -38.93 26.68
CA ALA A 14 -16.06 -38.53 26.23
C ALA A 14 -16.18 -37.41 25.19
N ALA A 15 -15.80 -36.20 25.58
CA ALA A 15 -15.53 -35.12 24.64
C ALA A 15 -14.16 -35.42 24.00
N THR A 16 -14.16 -35.89 22.77
CA THR A 16 -12.98 -35.88 21.92
C THR A 16 -12.70 -34.43 21.53
N THR A 17 -11.83 -33.77 22.30
CA THR A 17 -11.18 -32.53 21.89
C THR A 17 -10.25 -32.86 20.72
N SER A 18 -10.65 -32.52 19.50
CA SER A 18 -9.71 -32.33 18.39
C SER A 18 -8.93 -31.05 18.67
N LEU A 19 -7.78 -31.20 19.31
CA LEU A 19 -6.77 -30.15 19.44
C LEU A 19 -6.36 -29.69 18.02
N SER A 20 -6.61 -28.42 17.73
CA SER A 20 -5.95 -27.66 16.68
C SER A 20 -4.43 -27.83 16.79
N GLY A 21 -3.75 -28.07 15.66
CA GLY A 21 -2.34 -28.40 15.58
C GLY A 21 -1.45 -27.38 16.30
N ALA A 22 -0.98 -27.75 17.48
CA ALA A 22 0.14 -27.08 18.13
C ALA A 22 1.39 -27.18 17.22
N PRO A 23 2.33 -26.22 17.29
CA PRO A 23 3.62 -26.36 16.63
C PRO A 23 4.21 -27.74 16.98
N THR A 24 4.48 -28.54 15.95
CA THR A 24 5.11 -29.84 16.12
C THR A 24 6.58 -29.62 16.45
N ALA A 25 6.86 -29.47 17.75
CA ALA A 25 8.23 -29.45 18.24
C ALA A 25 8.90 -30.80 17.89
N GLN A 26 9.91 -30.76 17.03
CA GLN A 26 10.72 -31.93 16.70
C GLN A 26 11.91 -32.06 17.66
N ALA A 27 12.56 -33.23 17.63
CA ALA A 27 13.67 -33.60 18.52
C ALA A 27 14.80 -32.56 18.55
N ALA A 28 15.70 -32.69 19.55
CA ALA A 28 16.87 -31.84 19.72
C ALA A 28 17.68 -31.76 18.43
N ASP A 29 18.11 -32.87 17.83
CA ASP A 29 18.77 -32.85 16.53
C ASP A 29 17.94 -33.62 15.49
N VAL A 30 17.86 -33.09 14.26
CA VAL A 30 17.05 -33.63 13.17
C VAL A 30 17.92 -33.94 11.95
N VAL A 31 17.72 -35.11 11.37
CA VAL A 31 18.32 -35.48 10.08
C VAL A 31 17.30 -35.20 8.97
N CYS A 32 17.68 -34.36 7.99
CA CYS A 32 16.81 -33.98 6.88
C CYS A 32 17.19 -34.70 5.58
N ALA A 33 16.27 -35.51 5.06
CA ALA A 33 16.37 -36.11 3.73
C ALA A 33 14.98 -36.10 3.07
N GLY A 34 14.62 -34.97 2.45
CA GLY A 34 13.29 -34.67 1.95
C GLY A 34 12.89 -33.23 2.25
N THR A 35 11.68 -33.00 2.75
CA THR A 35 11.20 -31.68 3.19
C THR A 35 10.91 -31.71 4.68
N LEU A 36 11.37 -30.70 5.41
CA LEU A 36 10.94 -30.42 6.78
C LEU A 36 10.17 -29.10 6.78
N GLY A 37 8.97 -29.12 7.35
CA GLY A 37 8.02 -28.01 7.29
C GLY A 37 7.03 -28.11 6.12
N GLY A 38 6.55 -26.97 5.62
CA GLY A 38 5.63 -26.89 4.48
C GLY A 38 4.13 -27.12 4.78
N GLY A 39 3.69 -26.88 6.02
CA GLY A 39 2.27 -26.86 6.42
C GLY A 39 1.79 -25.46 6.84
N SER A 40 0.53 -25.32 7.29
CA SER A 40 -0.07 -24.04 7.71
C SER A 40 0.50 -23.43 9.03
N ALA A 41 1.64 -23.91 9.52
CA ALA A 41 2.27 -23.46 10.76
C ALA A 41 3.79 -23.69 10.72
N VAL A 42 4.54 -22.81 11.39
CA VAL A 42 6.00 -22.89 11.52
C VAL A 42 6.40 -24.15 12.28
N THR A 43 7.36 -24.91 11.71
CA THR A 43 7.93 -26.08 12.39
C THR A 43 9.13 -25.67 13.24
N SER A 44 9.13 -26.01 14.53
CA SER A 44 10.22 -25.66 15.45
C SER A 44 11.12 -26.85 15.74
N ILE A 45 12.42 -26.70 15.48
CA ILE A 45 13.50 -27.65 15.74
C ILE A 45 14.37 -27.07 16.85
N THR A 46 14.55 -27.82 17.94
CA THR A 46 15.15 -27.29 19.18
C THR A 46 16.68 -27.39 19.24
N GLY A 47 17.33 -27.96 18.23
CA GLY A 47 18.79 -28.04 18.09
C GLY A 47 19.17 -28.12 16.61
N ASP A 48 20.10 -29.00 16.24
CA ASP A 48 20.76 -28.94 14.93
C ASP A 48 20.01 -29.69 13.82
N VAL A 49 20.14 -29.22 12.58
CA VAL A 49 19.70 -29.95 11.38
C VAL A 49 20.91 -30.46 10.61
N THR A 50 20.93 -31.77 10.33
CA THR A 50 21.97 -32.39 9.49
C THR A 50 21.36 -32.90 8.18
N VAL A 51 21.89 -32.46 7.04
CA VAL A 51 21.57 -33.03 5.72
C VAL A 51 22.61 -34.10 5.38
N PRO A 52 22.25 -35.40 5.27
CA PRO A 52 23.20 -36.48 5.01
C PRO A 52 23.93 -36.35 3.68
N GLU A 53 25.08 -37.03 3.56
CA GLU A 53 25.84 -37.12 2.30
C GLU A 53 24.94 -37.53 1.12
N LYS A 54 24.99 -36.76 0.03
CA LYS A 54 24.23 -36.94 -1.22
C LYS A 54 22.70 -36.89 -1.06
N ALA A 55 22.18 -36.46 0.07
CA ALA A 55 20.75 -36.23 0.25
C ALA A 55 20.34 -34.84 -0.26
N SER A 56 19.04 -34.66 -0.46
CA SER A 56 18.44 -33.33 -0.69
C SER A 56 17.54 -33.01 0.49
N CYS A 57 17.60 -31.76 0.96
CA CYS A 57 16.76 -31.23 2.02
C CYS A 57 16.12 -29.92 1.58
N THR A 58 14.83 -29.77 1.84
CA THR A 58 14.12 -28.50 1.81
C THR A 58 13.66 -28.16 3.22
N LEU A 59 14.05 -26.99 3.74
CA LEU A 59 13.48 -26.42 4.95
C LEU A 59 12.48 -25.35 4.53
N ASP A 60 11.21 -25.54 4.87
CA ASP A 60 10.13 -24.65 4.45
C ASP A 60 9.34 -24.16 5.68
N PHE A 61 9.46 -22.88 6.02
CA PHE A 61 8.84 -22.27 7.21
C PHE A 61 9.28 -22.93 8.53
N VAL A 62 10.60 -22.98 8.75
CA VAL A 62 11.21 -23.70 9.90
C VAL A 62 11.97 -22.73 10.79
N THR A 63 11.81 -22.88 12.12
CA THR A 63 12.71 -22.29 13.10
C THR A 63 13.67 -23.36 13.62
N VAL A 64 14.97 -23.18 13.38
CA VAL A 64 16.06 -24.02 13.87
C VAL A 64 16.78 -23.27 14.98
N ALA A 65 16.76 -23.78 16.20
CA ALA A 65 17.48 -23.17 17.32
C ALA A 65 19.00 -23.42 17.27
N GLY A 66 19.43 -24.47 16.57
CA GLY A 66 20.83 -24.81 16.36
C GLY A 66 21.37 -24.42 14.98
N ASN A 67 22.40 -25.15 14.55
CA ASN A 67 23.07 -25.00 13.25
C ASN A 67 22.42 -25.89 12.19
N VAL A 68 22.68 -25.56 10.92
CA VAL A 68 22.38 -26.43 9.78
C VAL A 68 23.68 -26.90 9.14
N HIS A 69 23.92 -28.21 9.16
CA HIS A 69 25.09 -28.84 8.56
C HIS A 69 24.71 -29.58 7.27
N VAL A 70 25.33 -29.20 6.15
CA VAL A 70 25.08 -29.81 4.83
C VAL A 70 26.22 -30.75 4.47
N GLY A 71 25.90 -32.04 4.39
CA GLY A 71 26.85 -33.10 4.11
C GLY A 71 27.44 -33.07 2.69
N LYS A 72 28.47 -33.89 2.49
CA LYS A 72 29.17 -33.99 1.20
C LYS A 72 28.21 -34.34 0.06
N GLY A 73 28.29 -33.62 -1.06
CA GLY A 73 27.41 -33.81 -2.22
C GLY A 73 25.93 -33.58 -1.97
N ALA A 74 25.53 -33.13 -0.79
CA ALA A 74 24.14 -32.91 -0.41
C ALA A 74 23.63 -31.54 -0.87
N SER A 75 22.31 -31.40 -1.05
CA SER A 75 21.70 -30.12 -1.41
C SER A 75 20.74 -29.62 -0.35
N LEU A 76 20.77 -28.33 -0.06
CA LEU A 76 19.85 -27.65 0.84
C LEU A 76 19.15 -26.52 0.09
N VAL A 77 17.83 -26.48 0.19
CA VAL A 77 17.05 -25.29 -0.12
C VAL A 77 16.34 -24.86 1.15
N VAL A 78 16.41 -23.57 1.49
CA VAL A 78 15.56 -22.99 2.54
C VAL A 78 14.60 -22.05 1.86
N THR A 79 13.30 -22.29 1.99
CA THR A 79 12.25 -21.45 1.42
C THR A 79 11.48 -20.75 2.55
N ALA A 80 11.28 -19.45 2.37
CA ALA A 80 10.60 -18.59 3.33
C ALA A 80 9.80 -17.51 2.59
N TYR A 81 8.92 -17.92 1.70
CA TYR A 81 8.06 -17.01 0.94
C TYR A 81 6.78 -16.62 1.71
N THR A 82 6.17 -17.56 2.45
CA THR A 82 4.90 -17.34 3.18
C THR A 82 5.11 -17.01 4.66
N GLU A 83 6.00 -17.74 5.35
CA GLU A 83 6.42 -17.48 6.73
C GLU A 83 7.95 -17.32 6.79
N PRO A 84 8.50 -16.66 7.82
CA PRO A 84 9.94 -16.59 7.99
C PRO A 84 10.52 -17.96 8.35
N SER A 85 11.71 -18.26 7.82
CA SER A 85 12.55 -19.34 8.35
C SER A 85 13.70 -18.72 9.14
N THR A 86 13.90 -19.15 10.38
CA THR A 86 14.98 -18.63 11.23
C THR A 86 15.93 -19.75 11.60
N ILE A 87 17.21 -19.54 11.39
CA ILE A 87 18.30 -20.40 11.82
C ILE A 87 19.09 -19.60 12.84
N SER A 88 18.99 -19.98 14.11
CA SER A 88 19.62 -19.25 15.22
C SER A 88 21.13 -19.47 15.28
N GLY A 89 21.63 -20.53 14.64
CA GLY A 89 23.05 -20.82 14.48
C GLY A 89 23.60 -20.48 13.09
N ASN A 90 24.64 -21.22 12.69
CA ASN A 90 25.27 -21.11 11.39
C ASN A 90 24.62 -22.03 10.34
N VAL A 91 24.80 -21.70 9.07
CA VAL A 91 24.62 -22.62 7.96
C VAL A 91 25.99 -23.00 7.43
N GLU A 92 26.38 -24.26 7.60
CA GLU A 92 27.70 -24.78 7.24
C GLU A 92 27.59 -25.83 6.15
N ALA A 93 28.13 -25.51 4.97
CA ALA A 93 28.06 -26.37 3.80
C ALA A 93 29.44 -26.53 3.16
N VAL A 94 30.07 -27.68 3.43
CA VAL A 94 31.43 -27.98 2.94
C VAL A 94 31.41 -29.24 2.09
N ASN A 95 32.00 -29.16 0.89
CA ASN A 95 31.99 -30.23 -0.12
C ASN A 95 30.58 -30.62 -0.58
N CYS A 96 29.62 -29.68 -0.56
CA CYS A 96 28.21 -29.95 -0.83
C CYS A 96 27.88 -30.09 -2.32
N GLY A 97 26.62 -30.45 -2.61
CA GLY A 97 26.01 -30.31 -3.92
C GLY A 97 25.62 -28.86 -4.17
N SER A 98 24.67 -28.33 -3.40
CA SER A 98 24.27 -26.92 -3.47
C SER A 98 23.59 -26.41 -2.19
N VAL A 99 23.61 -25.11 -1.93
CA VAL A 99 22.86 -24.46 -0.84
C VAL A 99 22.26 -23.15 -1.30
N LEU A 100 20.94 -23.02 -1.27
CA LEU A 100 20.23 -21.80 -1.64
C LEU A 100 19.19 -21.42 -0.58
N LEU A 101 19.31 -20.22 -0.02
CA LEU A 101 18.30 -19.60 0.84
C LEU A 101 17.39 -18.71 -0.01
N GLN A 102 16.08 -18.80 0.17
CA GLN A 102 15.13 -18.08 -0.66
C GLN A 102 14.00 -17.43 0.15
N GLY A 103 13.79 -16.14 -0.05
CA GLY A 103 12.80 -15.34 0.67
C GLY A 103 13.27 -14.87 2.06
N ASN A 104 12.34 -14.72 2.99
CA ASN A 104 12.53 -14.21 4.34
C ASN A 104 13.23 -15.23 5.26
N VAL A 105 14.49 -15.51 4.95
CA VAL A 105 15.34 -16.42 5.73
C VAL A 105 16.25 -15.58 6.61
N THR A 106 16.18 -15.76 7.92
CA THR A 106 17.15 -15.19 8.85
C THR A 106 18.14 -16.26 9.29
N VAL A 107 19.43 -16.00 9.10
CA VAL A 107 20.55 -16.73 9.70
C VAL A 107 21.17 -15.80 10.73
N GLU A 108 20.97 -16.09 12.01
CA GLU A 108 21.54 -15.29 13.11
C GLU A 108 23.07 -15.45 13.21
N GLY A 109 23.61 -16.57 12.72
CA GLY A 109 25.04 -16.83 12.61
C GLY A 109 25.61 -16.51 11.21
N ASN A 110 26.63 -17.27 10.84
CA ASN A 110 27.33 -17.17 9.56
C ASN A 110 26.71 -18.09 8.49
N LEU A 111 26.81 -17.66 7.23
CA LEU A 111 26.55 -18.50 6.07
C LEU A 111 27.88 -18.91 5.42
N HIS A 112 28.28 -20.17 5.55
CA HIS A 112 29.55 -20.69 5.03
C HIS A 112 29.31 -21.76 3.95
N ILE A 113 29.64 -21.43 2.70
CA ILE A 113 29.48 -22.32 1.54
C ILE A 113 30.83 -22.52 0.85
N GLN A 114 31.36 -23.74 0.93
CA GLN A 114 32.70 -24.05 0.47
C GLN A 114 32.78 -25.36 -0.31
N SER A 115 33.55 -25.34 -1.42
CA SER A 115 33.86 -26.53 -2.22
C SER A 115 32.62 -27.27 -2.75
N CYS A 116 31.51 -26.57 -2.96
CA CYS A 116 30.29 -27.15 -3.51
C CYS A 116 30.36 -27.32 -5.03
N SER A 117 29.82 -28.43 -5.50
CA SER A 117 30.01 -28.92 -6.88
C SER A 117 28.91 -28.48 -7.87
N GLY A 118 27.73 -28.13 -7.38
CA GLY A 118 26.58 -27.64 -8.14
C GLY A 118 26.22 -26.17 -7.84
N GLY A 119 25.03 -25.73 -8.25
CA GLY A 119 24.51 -24.39 -7.98
C GLY A 119 23.22 -24.07 -8.76
N PRO A 120 22.58 -22.91 -8.52
CA PRO A 120 23.09 -21.73 -7.79
C PRO A 120 23.25 -21.95 -6.28
N ASN A 121 24.13 -21.16 -5.67
CA ASN A 121 24.38 -21.18 -4.23
C ASN A 121 24.31 -19.78 -3.62
N GLY A 122 23.99 -19.64 -2.34
CA GLY A 122 23.94 -18.35 -1.63
C GLY A 122 22.51 -18.05 -1.19
N PHE A 123 22.03 -16.84 -1.49
CA PHE A 123 20.68 -16.41 -1.16
C PHE A 123 20.01 -15.56 -2.24
N GLN A 124 18.69 -15.64 -2.27
CA GLN A 124 17.81 -14.89 -3.13
C GLN A 124 16.62 -14.41 -2.30
N GLY A 125 16.54 -13.12 -2.01
CA GLY A 125 15.44 -12.56 -1.23
C GLY A 125 14.14 -12.36 -2.03
N PRO A 126 13.26 -11.44 -1.57
CA PRO A 126 13.51 -10.41 -0.55
C PRO A 126 13.68 -10.93 0.88
N ASP A 127 14.24 -10.08 1.74
CA ASP A 127 14.31 -10.25 3.20
C ASP A 127 15.20 -11.40 3.72
N THR A 128 16.11 -11.95 2.91
CA THR A 128 17.15 -12.82 3.45
C THR A 128 18.12 -11.99 4.30
N LEU A 129 18.26 -12.34 5.58
CA LEU A 129 19.17 -11.72 6.54
C LEU A 129 20.22 -12.75 7.00
N VAL A 130 21.49 -12.39 6.89
CA VAL A 130 22.60 -13.08 7.56
C VAL A 130 23.19 -12.10 8.55
N LYS A 131 23.06 -12.33 9.86
CA LYS A 131 23.60 -11.40 10.87
C LYS A 131 25.11 -11.56 11.05
N GLY A 132 25.65 -12.74 10.75
CA GLY A 132 27.09 -12.97 10.70
C GLY A 132 27.72 -12.61 9.34
N ASP A 133 28.84 -13.28 9.04
CA ASP A 133 29.55 -13.20 7.77
C ASP A 133 28.97 -14.17 6.74
N PHE A 134 29.08 -13.81 5.45
CA PHE A 134 28.80 -14.68 4.32
C PHE A 134 30.10 -15.06 3.59
N HIS A 135 30.49 -16.33 3.68
CA HIS A 135 31.66 -16.90 3.04
C HIS A 135 31.29 -17.82 1.88
N TYR A 136 31.75 -17.49 0.68
CA TYR A 136 31.56 -18.27 -0.54
C TYR A 136 32.90 -18.56 -1.21
N GLN A 137 33.42 -19.77 -0.99
CA GLN A 137 34.81 -20.09 -1.33
C GLN A 137 35.00 -21.40 -2.12
N SER A 138 35.85 -21.35 -3.16
CA SER A 138 36.31 -22.53 -3.91
C SER A 138 35.21 -23.38 -4.53
N ASN A 139 34.08 -22.77 -4.89
CA ASN A 139 32.91 -23.46 -5.45
C ASN A 139 32.98 -23.56 -6.98
N ALA A 140 32.33 -24.59 -7.52
CA ALA A 140 32.16 -24.79 -8.96
C ALA A 140 30.88 -24.15 -9.52
N GLY A 141 29.88 -23.92 -8.66
CA GLY A 141 28.65 -23.18 -8.98
C GLY A 141 28.83 -21.66 -8.95
N ARG A 142 27.87 -20.92 -9.51
CA ARG A 142 27.80 -19.46 -9.30
C ARG A 142 27.25 -19.15 -7.91
N CYS A 143 27.74 -18.08 -7.29
CA CYS A 143 27.04 -17.46 -6.17
C CYS A 143 25.89 -16.60 -6.73
N LEU A 144 24.72 -16.75 -6.14
CA LEU A 144 23.62 -15.81 -6.23
C LEU A 144 23.48 -15.22 -4.82
N ALA A 145 23.90 -13.97 -4.67
CA ALA A 145 23.66 -13.16 -3.47
C ALA A 145 22.84 -11.98 -3.94
N TRP A 146 21.52 -12.13 -3.83
CA TRP A 146 20.59 -11.18 -4.41
C TRP A 146 19.55 -10.78 -3.40
N LEU A 147 19.37 -9.46 -3.24
CA LEU A 147 18.28 -8.86 -2.50
C LEU A 147 18.20 -9.35 -1.05
N GLY A 148 19.28 -9.15 -0.31
CA GLY A 148 19.38 -9.58 1.08
C GLY A 148 20.31 -8.66 1.87
N LYS A 149 20.38 -8.89 3.18
CA LYS A 149 21.27 -8.19 4.09
C LYS A 149 22.25 -9.17 4.71
N VAL A 150 23.51 -8.80 4.75
CA VAL A 150 24.57 -9.43 5.53
C VAL A 150 25.08 -8.37 6.49
N GLU A 151 24.90 -8.53 7.80
CA GLU A 151 25.37 -7.54 8.79
C GLU A 151 26.89 -7.60 8.98
N GLY A 152 27.50 -8.77 8.71
CA GLY A 152 28.95 -8.96 8.67
C GLY A 152 29.56 -8.68 7.29
N ASN A 153 30.69 -9.35 7.03
CA ASN A 153 31.47 -9.28 5.80
C ASN A 153 30.97 -10.28 4.76
N VAL A 154 31.17 -9.95 3.49
CA VAL A 154 30.93 -10.86 2.36
C VAL A 154 32.24 -11.20 1.68
N HIS A 155 32.58 -12.49 1.65
CA HIS A 155 33.77 -13.03 1.01
C HIS A 155 33.41 -13.95 -0.15
N ILE A 156 33.67 -13.51 -1.39
CA ILE A 156 33.47 -14.31 -2.60
C ILE A 156 34.84 -14.63 -3.20
N GLN A 157 35.38 -15.82 -2.94
CA GLN A 157 36.80 -16.11 -3.20
C GLN A 157 37.08 -17.43 -3.93
N SER A 158 38.00 -17.40 -4.89
CA SER A 158 38.57 -18.59 -5.54
C SER A 158 37.56 -19.49 -6.25
N ASN A 159 36.42 -18.95 -6.67
CA ASN A 159 35.35 -19.72 -7.30
C ASN A 159 35.59 -19.88 -8.82
N ARG A 160 35.26 -21.06 -9.36
CA ARG A 160 35.40 -21.36 -10.80
C ARG A 160 34.09 -21.91 -11.35
N SER A 161 33.30 -21.04 -11.96
CA SER A 161 31.97 -21.35 -12.48
C SER A 161 31.87 -21.09 -13.98
N LYS A 162 30.81 -21.62 -14.62
CA LYS A 162 30.51 -21.28 -16.03
C LYS A 162 29.92 -19.88 -16.19
N THR A 163 29.23 -19.39 -15.17
CA THR A 163 28.54 -18.11 -15.12
C THR A 163 29.09 -17.29 -13.97
N ALA A 164 29.28 -15.98 -14.16
CA ALA A 164 29.70 -15.09 -13.08
C ALA A 164 28.78 -15.20 -11.86
N SER A 165 29.37 -15.11 -10.67
CA SER A 165 28.63 -14.87 -9.43
C SER A 165 27.93 -13.51 -9.50
N ASP A 166 26.71 -13.42 -9.03
CA ASP A 166 25.91 -12.19 -8.99
C ASP A 166 25.76 -11.75 -7.54
N VAL A 167 26.28 -10.56 -7.22
CA VAL A 167 26.21 -9.94 -5.88
C VAL A 167 25.50 -8.60 -6.03
N SER A 168 24.22 -8.66 -6.39
CA SER A 168 23.39 -7.50 -6.68
C SER A 168 22.44 -7.21 -5.53
N LEU A 169 22.23 -5.94 -5.19
CA LEU A 169 21.20 -5.53 -4.24
C LEU A 169 21.38 -6.15 -2.84
N VAL A 170 22.63 -6.35 -2.42
CA VAL A 170 22.95 -6.87 -1.08
C VAL A 170 23.41 -5.72 -0.19
N SER A 171 22.80 -5.56 0.98
CA SER A 171 23.36 -4.69 2.03
C SER A 171 24.41 -5.46 2.82
N VAL A 172 25.62 -4.92 2.94
CA VAL A 172 26.76 -5.53 3.64
C VAL A 172 27.22 -4.58 4.74
N GLY A 173 27.02 -4.95 6.01
CA GLY A 173 27.43 -4.14 7.15
C GLY A 173 28.94 -4.14 7.39
N GLY A 174 29.66 -5.11 6.84
CA GLY A 174 31.12 -5.21 6.84
C GLY A 174 31.76 -4.88 5.49
N ASN A 175 32.84 -5.59 5.18
CA ASN A 175 33.56 -5.44 3.90
C ASN A 175 33.03 -6.42 2.85
N LEU A 176 33.13 -6.03 1.57
CA LEU A 176 32.86 -6.90 0.43
C LEU A 176 34.19 -7.23 -0.26
N HIS A 177 34.61 -8.49 -0.18
CA HIS A 177 35.88 -8.93 -0.76
C HIS A 177 35.64 -9.99 -1.84
N CYS A 178 35.93 -9.63 -3.10
CA CYS A 178 35.91 -10.56 -4.22
C CYS A 178 37.32 -10.81 -4.76
N GLN A 179 37.82 -12.04 -4.69
CA GLN A 179 39.18 -12.36 -5.13
C GLN A 179 39.27 -13.69 -5.87
N GLN A 180 40.10 -13.76 -6.91
CA GLN A 180 40.42 -15.01 -7.61
C GLN A 180 39.21 -15.79 -8.18
N ASN A 181 38.09 -15.12 -8.44
CA ASN A 181 36.93 -15.74 -9.09
C ASN A 181 37.08 -15.75 -10.61
N SER A 182 36.58 -16.79 -11.26
CA SER A 182 36.59 -16.94 -12.71
C SER A 182 35.26 -17.53 -13.19
N PRO A 183 34.37 -16.76 -13.84
CA PRO A 183 34.47 -15.31 -14.11
C PRO A 183 34.44 -14.42 -12.84
N ALA A 184 34.85 -13.16 -12.97
CA ALA A 184 34.72 -12.16 -11.90
C ALA A 184 33.24 -11.92 -11.55
N PRO A 185 32.89 -11.62 -10.28
CA PRO A 185 31.51 -11.38 -9.88
C PRO A 185 30.94 -10.10 -10.53
N THR A 186 29.62 -10.07 -10.71
CA THR A 186 28.87 -8.98 -11.36
C THR A 186 27.77 -8.43 -10.46
N GLN A 187 27.20 -7.30 -10.88
CA GLN A 187 26.03 -6.64 -10.27
C GLN A 187 24.93 -6.44 -11.32
N VAL A 188 24.49 -7.53 -11.95
CA VAL A 188 23.59 -7.43 -13.11
C VAL A 188 22.18 -6.95 -12.75
N ARG A 189 21.78 -7.00 -11.47
CA ARG A 189 20.44 -6.59 -11.00
C ARG A 189 20.45 -5.24 -10.26
N GLY A 190 21.63 -4.65 -10.05
CA GLY A 190 21.79 -3.36 -9.37
C GLY A 190 22.92 -3.38 -8.34
N PRO A 191 23.32 -2.20 -7.83
CA PRO A 191 24.42 -2.09 -6.89
C PRO A 191 24.10 -2.78 -5.56
N SER A 192 25.14 -3.26 -4.89
CA SER A 192 25.14 -3.70 -3.49
C SER A 192 25.74 -2.60 -2.62
N TRP A 193 25.29 -2.50 -1.37
CA TRP A 193 25.74 -1.51 -0.40
C TRP A 193 26.75 -2.17 0.52
N VAL A 194 27.84 -1.47 0.81
CA VAL A 194 28.90 -1.99 1.66
C VAL A 194 29.29 -0.86 2.61
N ASP A 195 29.00 -1.03 3.90
CA ASP A 195 29.33 -0.06 4.94
C ASP A 195 30.86 0.00 5.16
N GLY A 196 31.56 -1.12 4.91
CA GLY A 196 33.01 -1.21 4.83
C GLY A 196 33.58 -0.96 3.42
N ASN A 197 34.69 -1.61 3.10
CA ASN A 197 35.36 -1.45 1.79
C ASN A 197 35.00 -2.58 0.81
N SER A 198 34.85 -2.23 -0.47
CA SER A 198 34.83 -3.19 -1.57
C SER A 198 36.24 -3.43 -2.13
N GLN A 199 36.70 -4.68 -2.19
CA GLN A 199 38.10 -5.04 -2.47
C GLN A 199 38.24 -6.10 -3.57
N GLY A 200 39.30 -5.98 -4.37
CA GLY A 200 39.62 -6.93 -5.43
C GLY A 200 38.70 -6.77 -6.65
N GLN A 201 38.11 -7.87 -7.12
CA GLN A 201 37.27 -7.92 -8.31
C GLN A 201 35.94 -7.16 -8.17
N CYS A 202 35.54 -6.78 -6.95
CA CYS A 202 34.36 -5.94 -6.68
C CYS A 202 34.71 -4.48 -6.36
N ALA A 203 35.98 -4.08 -6.36
CA ALA A 203 36.39 -2.71 -6.05
C ALA A 203 35.87 -1.65 -7.06
N GLY A 204 35.39 -2.09 -8.24
CA GLY A 204 34.81 -1.24 -9.30
C GLY A 204 33.29 -1.32 -9.44
N PHE A 205 32.59 -1.86 -8.43
CA PHE A 205 31.12 -1.84 -8.39
C PHE A 205 30.65 -0.37 -8.37
N ALA A 206 29.89 0.00 -9.41
CA ALA A 206 29.76 1.38 -9.87
C ALA A 206 28.91 2.27 -8.95
N THR A 207 29.45 3.45 -8.62
CA THR A 207 28.71 4.65 -8.25
C THR A 207 28.12 5.28 -9.52
N THR A 208 26.79 5.43 -9.59
CA THR A 208 26.06 5.89 -10.78
C THR A 208 26.29 7.37 -11.08
N THR A 209 27.17 7.67 -12.04
CA THR A 209 27.15 8.96 -12.76
C THR A 209 27.15 8.67 -14.26
N SER A 210 26.05 8.96 -14.94
CA SER A 210 25.98 8.98 -16.40
C SER A 210 24.98 10.03 -16.86
N SER A 211 25.32 10.73 -17.94
CA SER A 211 24.63 11.90 -18.48
C SER A 211 23.33 11.55 -19.20
N ILE A 212 22.29 12.36 -18.99
CA ILE A 212 20.93 12.23 -19.53
C ILE A 212 20.85 12.96 -20.89
N GLY A 213 20.11 12.40 -21.86
CA GLY A 213 19.61 13.15 -23.02
C GLY A 213 20.26 12.93 -24.39
N THR A 214 21.11 11.92 -24.59
CA THR A 214 21.61 11.56 -25.93
C THR A 214 20.70 10.51 -26.62
N PRO A 215 20.21 10.76 -27.84
CA PRO A 215 19.46 9.78 -28.62
C PRO A 215 20.24 8.47 -28.76
N VAL A 216 19.55 7.34 -28.56
CA VAL A 216 20.14 5.99 -28.68
C VAL A 216 19.79 5.37 -30.02
N THR A 217 20.74 4.64 -30.63
CA THR A 217 20.45 3.77 -31.76
C THR A 217 19.78 2.48 -31.26
N PRO A 218 18.66 2.03 -31.85
CA PRO A 218 17.99 0.80 -31.42
C PRO A 218 18.92 -0.41 -31.50
N ALA A 219 18.98 -1.19 -30.43
CA ALA A 219 19.71 -2.46 -30.40
C ALA A 219 18.88 -3.63 -30.98
N ALA A 220 17.55 -3.52 -30.93
CA ALA A 220 16.63 -4.52 -31.45
C ALA A 220 15.35 -3.88 -32.02
N SER A 221 14.64 -4.60 -32.90
CA SER A 221 13.27 -4.23 -33.32
C SER A 221 12.26 -4.64 -32.25
N CYS A 222 11.06 -4.04 -32.27
CA CYS A 222 9.99 -4.43 -31.34
C CYS A 222 9.64 -5.92 -31.47
N ALA A 223 9.51 -6.41 -32.71
CA ALA A 223 9.23 -7.82 -33.00
C ALA A 223 10.31 -8.78 -32.47
N ALA A 224 11.57 -8.35 -32.37
CA ALA A 224 12.64 -9.18 -31.81
C ALA A 224 12.45 -9.43 -30.30
N LEU A 225 11.77 -8.53 -29.57
CA LEU A 225 11.49 -8.70 -28.14
C LEU A 225 10.53 -9.88 -27.87
N ALA A 226 9.64 -10.21 -28.81
CA ALA A 226 8.76 -11.38 -28.71
C ALA A 226 9.53 -12.71 -28.74
N ALA A 227 10.78 -12.70 -29.21
CA ALA A 227 11.64 -13.89 -29.30
C ALA A 227 12.64 -14.01 -28.13
N LEU A 228 12.54 -13.15 -27.10
CA LEU A 228 13.42 -13.23 -25.94
C LEU A 228 13.21 -14.57 -25.20
N PRO A 229 14.27 -15.38 -25.01
CA PRO A 229 14.12 -16.66 -24.32
C PRO A 229 13.89 -16.45 -22.83
N ALA A 230 13.02 -17.27 -22.22
CA ALA A 230 12.73 -17.21 -20.78
C ALA A 230 14.00 -17.29 -19.91
N ALA A 231 14.99 -18.08 -20.33
CA ALA A 231 16.28 -18.22 -19.63
C ALA A 231 17.17 -16.96 -19.69
N GLY A 232 16.85 -15.98 -20.54
CA GLY A 232 17.59 -14.73 -20.68
C GLY A 232 17.14 -13.63 -19.71
N PHE A 233 15.98 -13.80 -19.05
CA PHE A 233 15.46 -12.81 -18.11
C PHE A 233 16.11 -12.91 -16.72
N PRO A 234 16.24 -11.78 -15.99
CA PRO A 234 16.71 -11.78 -14.61
C PRO A 234 15.73 -12.47 -13.65
N VAL A 235 14.44 -12.46 -14.00
CA VAL A 235 13.37 -13.14 -13.27
C VAL A 235 13.06 -14.48 -13.98
N PRO A 236 13.21 -15.63 -13.29
CA PRO A 236 12.89 -16.93 -13.87
C PRO A 236 11.44 -17.02 -14.34
N ASN A 237 11.17 -17.91 -15.30
CA ASN A 237 9.84 -18.18 -15.85
C ASN A 237 9.10 -16.93 -16.37
N THR A 238 9.86 -15.94 -16.84
CA THR A 238 9.31 -14.79 -17.55
C THR A 238 9.08 -15.15 -19.00
N VAL A 239 7.89 -14.88 -19.51
CA VAL A 239 7.48 -15.13 -20.89
C VAL A 239 6.93 -13.85 -21.50
N VAL A 240 7.39 -13.51 -22.71
CA VAL A 240 6.81 -12.45 -23.53
C VAL A 240 5.71 -13.06 -24.38
N ASP A 241 4.48 -12.64 -24.16
CA ASP A 241 3.31 -13.10 -24.91
C ASP A 241 3.20 -12.38 -26.25
N SER A 242 3.52 -11.07 -26.27
CA SER A 242 3.51 -10.27 -27.50
C SER A 242 4.46 -9.09 -27.42
N ALA A 243 4.98 -8.67 -28.57
CA ALA A 243 5.68 -7.40 -28.75
C ALA A 243 5.30 -6.80 -30.10
N VAL A 244 4.59 -5.67 -30.10
CA VAL A 244 3.94 -5.09 -31.28
C VAL A 244 4.20 -3.60 -31.39
N ASP A 245 4.67 -3.17 -32.57
CA ASP A 245 4.72 -1.75 -32.94
C ASP A 245 3.31 -1.20 -33.11
N THR A 246 2.96 -0.19 -32.30
CA THR A 246 1.65 0.45 -32.30
C THR A 246 1.78 1.87 -32.88
N PRO A 247 1.02 2.20 -33.95
CA PRO A 247 1.01 3.55 -34.52
C PRO A 247 0.56 4.61 -33.51
N ALA A 248 0.96 5.87 -33.75
CA ALA A 248 0.48 7.00 -32.98
C ALA A 248 -1.06 7.11 -33.09
N SER A 249 -1.72 7.39 -31.96
CA SER A 249 -3.18 7.56 -31.90
C SER A 249 -3.56 8.46 -30.72
N GLY A 250 -4.42 9.44 -30.99
CA GLY A 250 -4.76 10.47 -30.01
C GLY A 250 -3.52 11.24 -29.55
N SER A 251 -3.33 11.39 -28.24
CA SER A 251 -2.15 11.99 -27.63
C SER A 251 -0.94 11.05 -27.53
N LEU A 252 -1.12 9.75 -27.79
CA LEU A 252 -0.07 8.76 -27.56
C LEU A 252 0.85 8.62 -28.78
N PRO A 253 2.18 8.67 -28.60
CA PRO A 253 3.13 8.54 -29.70
C PRO A 253 3.17 7.12 -30.25
N GLN A 254 3.82 6.95 -31.42
CA GLN A 254 4.20 5.62 -31.90
C GLN A 254 5.15 4.97 -30.90
N ARG A 255 4.94 3.68 -30.62
CA ARG A 255 5.63 2.96 -29.55
C ARG A 255 5.55 1.45 -29.74
N CYS A 256 6.50 0.73 -29.13
CA CYS A 256 6.46 -0.72 -29.00
C CYS A 256 5.69 -1.09 -27.72
N ILE A 257 4.72 -1.99 -27.82
CA ILE A 257 3.97 -2.53 -26.67
C ILE A 257 4.37 -3.98 -26.48
N VAL A 258 4.88 -4.30 -25.30
CA VAL A 258 5.26 -5.66 -24.89
C VAL A 258 4.31 -6.11 -23.79
N THR A 259 3.75 -7.30 -23.91
CA THR A 259 2.94 -7.95 -22.86
C THR A 259 3.52 -9.30 -22.51
N GLY A 260 3.34 -9.74 -21.28
CA GLY A 260 3.82 -11.05 -20.87
C GLY A 260 3.29 -11.46 -19.50
N HIS A 261 3.80 -12.60 -19.04
CA HIS A 261 3.52 -13.14 -17.71
C HIS A 261 4.77 -13.75 -17.06
N ILE A 262 4.73 -13.86 -15.74
CA ILE A 262 5.82 -14.30 -14.87
C ILE A 262 5.26 -15.26 -13.84
N ASN A 263 5.97 -16.37 -13.62
CA ASN A 263 5.71 -17.35 -12.55
C ASN A 263 4.25 -17.82 -12.49
N ALA A 264 3.72 -18.33 -13.61
CA ALA A 264 2.41 -18.95 -13.61
C ALA A 264 2.40 -20.25 -12.78
N HIS A 265 1.45 -20.36 -11.85
CA HIS A 265 1.25 -21.56 -11.02
C HIS A 265 -0.23 -21.89 -10.82
N VAL A 266 -0.50 -23.14 -10.46
CA VAL A 266 -1.82 -23.60 -10.02
C VAL A 266 -1.76 -23.71 -8.50
N SER A 267 -2.64 -23.00 -7.81
CA SER A 267 -2.70 -23.03 -6.34
C SER A 267 -3.12 -24.41 -5.84
N PRO A 268 -2.43 -24.96 -4.83
CA PRO A 268 -2.86 -26.21 -4.21
C PRO A 268 -4.08 -26.03 -3.29
N VAL A 269 -4.48 -24.79 -2.98
CA VAL A 269 -5.59 -24.47 -2.07
C VAL A 269 -6.92 -24.41 -2.80
N ASP A 270 -6.98 -23.63 -3.88
CA ASP A 270 -8.22 -23.37 -4.64
C ASP A 270 -8.17 -23.89 -6.08
N THR A 271 -7.06 -24.51 -6.50
CA THR A 271 -6.84 -25.01 -7.87
C THR A 271 -6.91 -23.94 -8.97
N CYS A 272 -6.98 -22.67 -8.61
CA CYS A 272 -6.98 -21.55 -9.55
C CYS A 272 -5.57 -21.29 -10.07
N THR A 273 -5.49 -20.68 -11.26
CA THR A 273 -4.21 -20.26 -11.85
C THR A 273 -3.88 -18.83 -11.42
N TYR A 274 -2.67 -18.64 -10.92
CA TYR A 274 -2.12 -17.36 -10.50
C TYR A 274 -0.88 -17.04 -11.33
N GLN A 275 -0.69 -15.76 -11.66
CA GLN A 275 0.45 -15.29 -12.45
C GLN A 275 0.56 -13.76 -12.41
N SER A 276 1.79 -13.27 -12.38
CA SER A 276 2.08 -11.85 -12.56
C SER A 276 2.09 -11.52 -14.04
N ARG A 277 1.07 -10.81 -14.53
CA ARG A 277 1.01 -10.29 -15.90
C ARG A 277 1.57 -8.88 -15.92
N PHE A 278 2.28 -8.54 -16.99
CA PHE A 278 2.87 -7.21 -17.17
C PHE A 278 2.62 -6.64 -18.56
N GLN A 279 2.70 -5.31 -18.65
CA GLN A 279 2.83 -4.59 -19.89
C GLN A 279 3.98 -3.60 -19.79
N VAL A 280 4.77 -3.47 -20.86
CA VAL A 280 5.80 -2.44 -21.03
C VAL A 280 5.52 -1.69 -22.33
N GLN A 281 5.45 -0.36 -22.27
CA GLN A 281 5.39 0.50 -23.46
C GLN A 281 6.69 1.28 -23.61
N LEU A 282 7.27 1.20 -24.79
CA LEU A 282 8.56 1.78 -25.14
C LEU A 282 8.34 2.83 -26.24
N PRO A 283 8.61 4.12 -26.00
CA PRO A 283 8.71 5.11 -27.07
C PRO A 283 9.69 4.65 -28.15
N LEU A 284 9.61 5.23 -29.35
CA LEU A 284 10.67 5.01 -30.33
C LEU A 284 12.02 5.49 -29.78
N PRO A 285 13.15 4.87 -30.15
CA PRO A 285 14.49 5.23 -29.67
C PRO A 285 14.83 6.72 -29.76
N ALA A 286 14.36 7.40 -30.81
CA ALA A 286 14.55 8.84 -31.01
C ALA A 286 13.72 9.72 -30.06
N SER A 287 12.69 9.16 -29.44
CA SER A 287 11.76 9.83 -28.53
C SER A 287 11.95 9.43 -27.07
N TRP A 288 12.79 8.43 -26.78
CA TRP A 288 13.05 8.00 -25.41
C TRP A 288 13.98 8.99 -24.71
N ASN A 289 13.58 9.44 -23.53
CA ASN A 289 14.31 10.44 -22.75
C ASN A 289 15.36 9.83 -21.79
N GLY A 290 15.58 8.51 -21.86
CA GLY A 290 16.48 7.78 -20.95
C GLY A 290 15.86 7.37 -19.61
N ARG A 291 14.58 7.72 -19.37
CA ARG A 291 13.89 7.45 -18.11
C ARG A 291 12.95 6.26 -18.21
N PHE A 292 12.82 5.55 -17.09
CA PHE A 292 11.82 4.53 -16.84
C PHE A 292 10.82 5.06 -15.81
N MET A 293 9.54 4.81 -15.99
CA MET A 293 8.52 5.03 -14.97
C MET A 293 7.66 3.78 -14.81
N MET A 294 7.47 3.34 -13.58
CA MET A 294 6.52 2.29 -13.25
C MET A 294 5.26 2.90 -12.66
N GLN A 295 4.13 2.54 -13.27
CA GLN A 295 2.81 2.97 -12.81
C GLN A 295 2.28 1.95 -11.81
N GLY A 296 1.88 2.42 -10.62
CA GLY A 296 1.16 1.60 -9.66
C GLY A 296 -0.24 1.21 -10.15
N GLY A 297 -0.83 0.16 -9.59
CA GLY A 297 -2.22 -0.19 -9.87
C GLY A 297 -3.18 0.32 -8.78
N GLY A 298 -4.26 -0.42 -8.52
CA GLY A 298 -5.38 0.07 -7.70
C GLY A 298 -6.35 -1.03 -7.25
N GLY A 299 -7.09 -0.75 -6.16
CA GLY A 299 -8.03 -1.71 -5.57
C GLY A 299 -7.34 -2.98 -5.06
N GLY A 300 -8.02 -4.12 -5.13
CA GLY A 300 -7.41 -5.44 -4.85
C GLY A 300 -6.39 -5.89 -5.90
N GLU A 301 -6.22 -5.13 -6.99
CA GLU A 301 -5.62 -5.51 -8.27
C GLU A 301 -6.35 -6.68 -8.97
N GLY A 302 -5.71 -7.40 -9.89
CA GLY A 302 -6.38 -8.41 -10.73
C GLY A 302 -6.62 -7.99 -12.18
N SER A 303 -5.98 -6.92 -12.64
CA SER A 303 -5.94 -6.53 -14.06
C SER A 303 -4.66 -5.74 -14.35
N VAL A 304 -4.11 -5.84 -15.57
CA VAL A 304 -2.95 -5.04 -15.99
C VAL A 304 -3.45 -3.69 -16.52
N PRO A 305 -3.21 -2.55 -15.84
CA PRO A 305 -3.55 -1.24 -16.37
C PRO A 305 -2.78 -0.99 -17.66
N THR A 306 -3.32 -0.18 -18.58
CA THR A 306 -2.53 0.21 -19.76
C THR A 306 -1.34 1.05 -19.31
N ALA A 307 -0.12 0.66 -19.71
CA ALA A 307 1.13 1.28 -19.29
C ALA A 307 1.39 2.60 -20.07
N THR A 308 0.51 3.60 -19.91
CA THR A 308 0.68 4.95 -20.49
C THR A 308 1.36 5.94 -19.54
N GLY A 309 1.48 5.59 -18.26
CA GLY A 309 2.09 6.45 -17.25
C GLY A 309 1.16 7.61 -16.93
N THR A 310 -0.12 7.31 -16.70
CA THR A 310 -1.13 8.34 -16.44
C THR A 310 -0.97 8.87 -15.02
N ILE A 311 -0.71 10.17 -14.86
CA ILE A 311 -0.48 10.84 -13.57
C ILE A 311 -1.37 12.08 -13.41
N GLY A 312 -1.28 12.69 -12.22
CA GLY A 312 -1.71 14.07 -11.99
C GLY A 312 -3.18 14.28 -11.67
N GLY A 313 -3.80 13.29 -11.02
CA GLY A 313 -5.21 13.33 -10.62
C GLY A 313 -6.13 13.59 -11.82
N SER A 314 -6.88 14.69 -11.81
CA SER A 314 -7.82 15.02 -12.89
C SER A 314 -7.18 15.53 -14.19
N THR A 315 -5.86 15.78 -14.22
CA THR A 315 -5.15 16.20 -15.45
C THR A 315 -4.90 15.04 -16.41
N GLY A 316 -4.71 13.82 -15.90
CA GLY A 316 -4.50 12.62 -16.71
C GLY A 316 -3.30 12.70 -17.66
N ILE A 317 -2.19 13.32 -17.23
CA ILE A 317 -0.98 13.47 -18.03
C ILE A 317 -0.42 12.08 -18.35
N THR A 318 -0.09 11.81 -19.62
CA THR A 318 0.43 10.51 -20.07
C THR A 318 1.93 10.58 -20.33
N GLU A 319 2.74 10.03 -19.43
CA GLU A 319 4.20 10.16 -19.46
C GLU A 319 4.90 9.43 -20.60
N ILE A 320 4.24 8.45 -21.22
CA ILE A 320 4.70 7.87 -22.49
C ILE A 320 4.87 8.96 -23.58
N SER A 321 4.07 10.03 -23.53
CA SER A 321 4.15 11.17 -24.45
C SER A 321 5.32 12.10 -24.14
N ASN A 322 5.84 12.07 -22.92
CA ASN A 322 7.04 12.79 -22.47
C ASN A 322 8.33 11.96 -22.63
N GLY A 323 8.23 10.81 -23.30
CA GLY A 323 9.38 9.99 -23.68
C GLY A 323 9.83 8.99 -22.61
N TYR A 324 9.02 8.71 -21.59
CA TYR A 324 9.32 7.66 -20.61
C TYR A 324 9.04 6.28 -21.18
N ALA A 325 9.90 5.30 -20.88
CA ALA A 325 9.49 3.90 -20.97
C ALA A 325 8.59 3.59 -19.75
N ILE A 326 7.44 2.95 -19.97
CA ILE A 326 6.44 2.73 -18.92
C ILE A 326 6.19 1.24 -18.69
N ALA A 327 6.04 0.80 -17.44
CA ALA A 327 5.54 -0.54 -17.12
C ALA A 327 4.35 -0.52 -16.14
N SER A 328 3.52 -1.56 -16.21
CA SER A 328 2.39 -1.83 -15.31
C SER A 328 2.21 -3.34 -15.09
N GLN A 329 1.48 -3.72 -14.05
CA GLN A 329 1.29 -5.11 -13.59
C GLN A 329 -0.08 -5.33 -12.96
N ASN A 330 -0.45 -6.60 -12.65
CA ASN A 330 -1.78 -7.01 -12.18
C ASN A 330 -1.87 -7.47 -10.72
N GLY A 331 -0.78 -7.44 -9.95
CA GLY A 331 -0.75 -7.86 -8.56
C GLY A 331 -0.71 -9.38 -8.40
N GLY A 332 -0.17 -10.11 -9.38
CA GLY A 332 0.02 -11.56 -9.28
C GLY A 332 -1.22 -12.43 -9.54
N HIS A 333 -2.36 -11.83 -9.85
CA HIS A 333 -3.60 -12.55 -10.16
C HIS A 333 -4.42 -11.82 -11.24
N GLN A 334 -5.42 -12.48 -11.81
CA GLN A 334 -6.31 -11.89 -12.81
C GLN A 334 -7.76 -12.16 -12.42
N ASN A 335 -8.56 -11.10 -12.28
CA ASN A 335 -9.96 -11.19 -11.85
C ASN A 335 -10.80 -12.06 -12.79
N ALA A 336 -10.51 -12.03 -14.09
CA ALA A 336 -11.17 -12.90 -15.07
C ALA A 336 -10.81 -14.38 -14.87
N ASP A 337 -9.55 -14.67 -14.51
CA ASP A 337 -9.07 -16.04 -14.28
C ASP A 337 -9.67 -16.59 -12.96
N LEU A 338 -9.74 -15.76 -11.91
CA LEU A 338 -10.41 -16.09 -10.64
C LEU A 338 -11.92 -16.29 -10.82
N ALA A 339 -12.61 -15.40 -11.53
CA ALA A 339 -14.04 -15.55 -11.79
C ALA A 339 -14.37 -16.83 -12.59
N ALA A 340 -13.54 -17.16 -13.59
CA ALA A 340 -13.68 -18.40 -14.35
C ALA A 340 -13.45 -19.63 -13.46
N CYS A 341 -12.39 -19.62 -12.65
CA CYS A 341 -12.10 -20.66 -11.67
C CYS A 341 -13.29 -20.85 -10.71
N ALA A 342 -13.84 -19.75 -10.21
CA ALA A 342 -14.90 -19.80 -9.23
C ALA A 342 -16.20 -20.42 -9.77
N SER A 343 -16.51 -20.16 -11.04
CA SER A 343 -17.64 -20.79 -11.72
C SER A 343 -17.49 -22.31 -11.91
N ALA A 344 -16.26 -22.83 -11.86
CA ALA A 344 -15.93 -24.22 -12.12
C ALA A 344 -15.58 -25.01 -10.85
N ASN A 345 -15.31 -24.34 -9.72
CA ASN A 345 -14.81 -24.98 -8.51
C ASN A 345 -15.68 -24.67 -7.26
N PRO A 346 -16.33 -25.68 -6.65
CA PRO A 346 -17.13 -25.50 -5.45
C PRO A 346 -16.35 -25.10 -4.18
N SER A 347 -15.02 -25.11 -4.20
CA SER A 347 -14.18 -24.64 -3.07
C SER A 347 -13.87 -23.14 -3.11
N THR A 348 -14.44 -22.41 -4.07
CA THR A 348 -14.32 -20.94 -4.22
C THR A 348 -15.62 -20.24 -3.79
N PHE A 349 -15.61 -18.91 -3.75
CA PHE A 349 -16.68 -18.05 -3.24
C PHE A 349 -17.21 -17.01 -4.25
N GLY A 350 -16.75 -17.03 -5.50
CA GLY A 350 -17.10 -16.08 -6.57
C GLY A 350 -16.69 -14.63 -6.34
N ASN A 351 -15.55 -14.34 -5.70
CA ASN A 351 -15.14 -12.97 -5.33
C ASN A 351 -13.72 -12.59 -5.80
N ALA A 352 -13.51 -11.33 -6.17
CA ALA A 352 -12.18 -10.80 -6.54
C ALA A 352 -11.16 -10.84 -5.38
N ASN A 353 -11.60 -10.88 -4.11
CA ASN A 353 -10.75 -11.06 -2.93
C ASN A 353 -10.27 -12.51 -2.73
N GLU A 354 -10.61 -13.45 -3.62
CA GLU A 354 -10.18 -14.84 -3.51
C GLU A 354 -8.68 -15.04 -3.61
N PHE A 355 -7.93 -14.08 -4.15
CA PHE A 355 -6.47 -14.17 -4.15
C PHE A 355 -5.87 -14.27 -2.74
N PHE A 356 -6.61 -13.90 -1.69
CA PHE A 356 -6.21 -14.12 -0.29
C PHE A 356 -6.25 -15.58 0.14
N LEU A 357 -6.84 -16.49 -0.65
CA LEU A 357 -6.83 -17.92 -0.36
C LEU A 357 -5.50 -18.59 -0.75
N ASP A 358 -4.78 -18.01 -1.73
CA ASP A 358 -3.48 -18.50 -2.17
C ASP A 358 -2.34 -17.66 -1.55
N PRO A 359 -1.42 -18.26 -0.78
CA PRO A 359 -0.30 -17.51 -0.19
C PRO A 359 0.56 -16.78 -1.23
N LEU A 360 0.78 -17.38 -2.42
CA LEU A 360 1.54 -16.73 -3.49
C LEU A 360 0.73 -15.60 -4.16
N GLY A 361 -0.61 -15.69 -4.20
CA GLY A 361 -1.51 -14.59 -4.55
C GLY A 361 -1.35 -13.37 -3.64
N ILE A 362 -1.30 -13.58 -2.32
CA ILE A 362 -1.07 -12.50 -1.32
C ILE A 362 0.31 -11.84 -1.54
N ILE A 363 1.36 -12.66 -1.66
CA ILE A 363 2.73 -12.21 -1.87
C ILE A 363 2.86 -11.44 -3.19
N GLY A 364 2.22 -11.96 -4.24
CA GLY A 364 2.12 -11.34 -5.56
C GLY A 364 1.54 -9.94 -5.48
N GLN A 365 0.36 -9.80 -4.85
CA GLN A 365 -0.33 -8.52 -4.71
C GLN A 365 0.48 -7.54 -3.89
N THR A 366 1.16 -8.03 -2.85
CA THR A 366 1.85 -7.12 -1.94
C THR A 366 3.12 -6.55 -2.56
N TYR A 367 4.07 -7.41 -2.98
CA TYR A 367 5.42 -6.95 -3.30
C TYR A 367 6.07 -7.69 -4.47
N GLN A 368 5.76 -8.96 -4.68
CA GLN A 368 6.53 -9.76 -5.64
C GLN A 368 6.22 -9.36 -7.09
N SER A 369 4.96 -9.06 -7.40
CA SER A 369 4.57 -8.71 -8.77
C SER A 369 5.22 -7.39 -9.22
N ILE A 370 5.31 -6.40 -8.32
CA ILE A 370 5.95 -5.11 -8.62
C ILE A 370 7.47 -5.23 -8.77
N GLU A 371 8.11 -6.04 -7.93
CA GLU A 371 9.56 -6.31 -8.01
C GLU A 371 9.92 -6.99 -9.33
N MET A 372 9.25 -8.11 -9.62
CA MET A 372 9.52 -8.92 -10.81
C MET A 372 9.26 -8.14 -12.10
N THR A 373 8.20 -7.33 -12.11
CA THR A 373 7.88 -6.49 -13.26
C THR A 373 8.93 -5.40 -13.46
N ALA A 374 9.41 -4.74 -12.39
CA ALA A 374 10.44 -3.72 -12.51
C ALA A 374 11.75 -4.29 -13.11
N LEU A 375 12.20 -5.46 -12.65
CA LEU A 375 13.37 -6.15 -13.20
C LEU A 375 13.18 -6.55 -14.66
N THR A 376 12.00 -7.09 -14.98
CA THR A 376 11.62 -7.50 -16.33
C THR A 376 11.59 -6.30 -17.27
N ALA A 377 10.94 -5.20 -16.87
CA ALA A 377 10.84 -3.98 -17.66
C ALA A 377 12.23 -3.38 -17.93
N LYS A 378 13.09 -3.26 -16.92
CA LYS A 378 14.47 -2.78 -17.10
C LYS A 378 15.28 -3.66 -18.06
N HIS A 379 15.07 -4.98 -18.02
CA HIS A 379 15.68 -5.89 -18.99
C HIS A 379 15.16 -5.65 -20.40
N VAL A 380 13.84 -5.56 -20.59
CA VAL A 380 13.21 -5.28 -21.89
C VAL A 380 13.68 -3.94 -22.47
N ILE A 381 13.75 -2.89 -21.65
CA ILE A 381 14.30 -1.57 -22.00
C ILE A 381 15.73 -1.71 -22.52
N ASN A 382 16.58 -2.43 -21.78
CA ASN A 382 17.97 -2.66 -22.19
C ASN A 382 18.09 -3.44 -23.51
N GLN A 383 17.26 -4.45 -23.74
CA GLN A 383 17.26 -5.20 -25.00
C GLN A 383 16.83 -4.33 -26.19
N TYR A 384 15.86 -3.43 -26.00
CA TYR A 384 15.34 -2.58 -27.07
C TYR A 384 16.29 -1.43 -27.41
N TYR A 385 16.76 -0.69 -26.41
CA TYR A 385 17.58 0.52 -26.59
C TYR A 385 19.09 0.25 -26.56
N GLY A 386 19.53 -0.95 -26.18
CA GLY A 386 20.95 -1.29 -26.00
C GLY A 386 21.55 -0.79 -24.68
N THR A 387 20.75 -0.12 -23.85
CA THR A 387 21.13 0.39 -22.53
C THR A 387 19.91 0.40 -21.61
N GLY A 388 20.13 0.20 -20.31
CA GLY A 388 19.12 0.39 -19.28
C GLY A 388 18.78 1.87 -19.05
N PRO A 389 17.74 2.16 -18.25
CA PRO A 389 17.35 3.53 -17.93
C PRO A 389 18.41 4.25 -17.09
N ASN A 390 18.61 5.55 -17.34
CA ASN A 390 19.48 6.42 -16.55
C ASN A 390 18.88 6.73 -15.17
N ARG A 391 17.55 6.89 -15.13
CA ARG A 391 16.74 7.14 -13.94
C ARG A 391 15.43 6.39 -14.01
N SER A 392 14.95 5.93 -12.86
CA SER A 392 13.73 5.14 -12.70
C SER A 392 12.81 5.83 -11.70
N TYR A 393 11.54 6.01 -12.07
CA TYR A 393 10.53 6.68 -11.25
C TYR A 393 9.34 5.76 -10.95
N TRP A 394 8.72 5.93 -9.80
CA TRP A 394 7.43 5.32 -9.46
C TRP A 394 6.37 6.40 -9.30
N VAL A 395 5.19 6.20 -9.87
CA VAL A 395 4.01 7.02 -9.54
C VAL A 395 2.80 6.11 -9.37
N GLY A 396 2.13 6.25 -8.23
CA GLY A 396 0.91 5.51 -7.95
C GLY A 396 0.08 6.18 -6.87
N CYS A 397 -1.22 5.91 -6.90
CA CYS A 397 -2.18 6.34 -5.89
C CYS A 397 -2.91 5.12 -5.31
N SER A 398 -3.44 5.19 -4.08
CA SER A 398 -4.14 4.07 -3.45
C SER A 398 -3.22 2.86 -3.24
N THR A 399 -3.60 1.68 -3.74
CA THR A 399 -2.73 0.50 -3.82
C THR A 399 -1.41 0.81 -4.54
N GLY A 400 -1.42 1.63 -5.58
CA GLY A 400 -0.21 2.10 -6.24
C GLY A 400 0.66 3.00 -5.36
N GLY A 401 0.05 3.76 -4.44
CA GLY A 401 0.76 4.54 -3.41
C GLY A 401 1.45 3.61 -2.42
N ARG A 402 0.73 2.60 -1.90
CA ARG A 402 1.28 1.53 -1.07
C ARG A 402 2.45 0.81 -1.76
N GLN A 403 2.29 0.40 -3.01
CA GLN A 403 3.35 -0.26 -3.78
C GLN A 403 4.60 0.63 -3.90
N GLY A 404 4.43 1.94 -4.10
CA GLY A 404 5.55 2.90 -4.05
C GLY A 404 6.26 2.87 -2.70
N MET A 405 5.52 2.82 -1.60
CA MET A 405 6.10 2.66 -0.26
C MET A 405 6.86 1.34 -0.13
N VAL A 406 6.30 0.22 -0.60
CA VAL A 406 7.00 -1.07 -0.65
C VAL A 406 8.32 -0.93 -1.39
N MET A 407 8.37 -0.25 -2.54
CA MET A 407 9.63 -0.04 -3.25
C MET A 407 10.62 0.78 -2.43
N SER A 408 10.18 1.78 -1.66
CA SER A 408 11.09 2.54 -0.78
C SER A 408 11.61 1.72 0.41
N GLN A 409 10.80 0.80 0.94
CA GLN A 409 11.09 0.05 2.17
C GLN A 409 11.83 -1.26 1.91
N LYS A 410 11.35 -2.04 0.92
CA LYS A 410 11.87 -3.39 0.58
C LYS A 410 12.83 -3.40 -0.59
N PHE A 411 12.62 -2.53 -1.58
CA PHE A 411 13.42 -2.50 -2.83
C PHE A 411 14.06 -1.14 -3.09
N PRO A 412 14.78 -0.56 -2.11
CA PRO A 412 15.17 0.85 -2.10
C PRO A 412 16.04 1.28 -3.29
N SER A 413 16.58 0.38 -4.10
CA SER A 413 17.43 0.69 -5.26
C SER A 413 16.69 0.76 -6.60
N PHE A 414 15.41 0.39 -6.62
CA PHE A 414 14.71 0.17 -7.88
C PHE A 414 14.27 1.47 -8.52
N PHE A 415 14.02 2.51 -7.72
CA PHE A 415 13.49 3.79 -8.18
C PHE A 415 14.20 4.93 -7.47
N ASP A 416 14.68 5.88 -8.27
CA ASP A 416 15.37 7.08 -7.80
C ASP A 416 14.39 8.11 -7.22
N GLY A 417 13.14 8.08 -7.70
CA GLY A 417 12.07 8.96 -7.25
C GLY A 417 10.74 8.23 -7.15
N ILE A 418 9.96 8.52 -6.09
CA ILE A 418 8.63 7.92 -5.86
C ILE A 418 7.60 9.02 -5.60
N VAL A 419 6.45 8.95 -6.26
CA VAL A 419 5.22 9.65 -5.87
C VAL A 419 4.23 8.63 -5.30
N ALA A 420 3.89 8.77 -4.02
CA ALA A 420 2.95 7.93 -3.30
C ALA A 420 1.70 8.74 -2.90
N GLY A 421 0.62 8.59 -3.67
CA GLY A 421 -0.67 9.23 -3.42
C GLY A 421 -1.61 8.36 -2.60
N ASP A 422 -2.36 8.97 -1.67
CA ASP A 422 -3.42 8.31 -0.87
C ASP A 422 -3.08 6.86 -0.48
N PRO A 423 -1.91 6.60 0.12
CA PRO A 423 -1.37 5.25 0.17
C PRO A 423 -2.19 4.35 1.10
N VAL A 424 -2.57 3.17 0.61
CA VAL A 424 -3.22 2.12 1.42
C VAL A 424 -2.15 1.34 2.19
N TYR A 425 -1.37 2.04 3.02
CA TYR A 425 -0.13 1.51 3.61
C TYR A 425 -0.34 0.48 4.75
N ASN A 426 -1.49 0.56 5.42
CA ASN A 426 -1.89 -0.34 6.50
C ASN A 426 -3.33 -0.80 6.22
N GLN A 427 -3.46 -1.84 5.40
CA GLN A 427 -4.73 -2.30 4.87
C GLN A 427 -5.70 -2.75 5.99
N GLU A 428 -5.16 -3.34 7.06
CA GLU A 428 -5.87 -3.75 8.26
C GLU A 428 -6.46 -2.55 8.99
N ALA A 429 -5.64 -1.55 9.32
CA ALA A 429 -6.10 -0.35 10.03
C ALA A 429 -7.13 0.41 9.18
N ILE A 430 -6.91 0.52 7.87
CA ILE A 430 -7.86 1.16 6.96
C ILE A 430 -9.17 0.39 6.92
N GLY A 431 -9.13 -0.93 6.76
CA GLY A 431 -10.31 -1.79 6.78
C GLY A 431 -11.09 -1.67 8.09
N MET A 432 -10.40 -1.61 9.25
CA MET A 432 -11.03 -1.36 10.55
C MET A 432 -11.68 0.02 10.63
N SER A 433 -11.06 1.05 10.08
CA SER A 433 -11.62 2.41 10.06
C SER A 433 -12.84 2.55 9.15
N GLU A 434 -12.79 1.98 7.94
CA GLU A 434 -13.93 1.87 7.02
C GLU A 434 -15.11 1.18 7.71
N THR A 435 -14.82 0.02 8.33
CA THR A 435 -15.79 -0.84 9.01
C THR A 435 -16.39 -0.18 10.25
N ASN A 436 -15.60 0.63 10.99
CA ASN A 436 -16.09 1.44 12.12
C ASN A 436 -17.09 2.50 11.66
N GLY A 437 -16.87 3.11 10.49
CA GLY A 437 -17.86 4.03 9.94
C GLY A 437 -19.15 3.31 9.51
N VAL A 438 -19.07 2.10 8.98
CA VAL A 438 -20.26 1.29 8.66
C VAL A 438 -21.06 0.97 9.93
N GLU A 439 -20.38 0.52 11.01
CA GLU A 439 -21.01 0.30 12.31
C GLU A 439 -21.72 1.56 12.83
N ALA A 440 -21.03 2.71 12.76
CA ALA A 440 -21.57 4.00 13.19
C ALA A 440 -22.88 4.34 12.46
N ILE A 441 -22.96 4.07 11.16
CA ILE A 441 -24.18 4.27 10.36
C ILE A 441 -25.29 3.27 10.73
N LEU A 442 -24.96 1.99 10.95
CA LEU A 442 -25.94 0.99 11.35
C LEU A 442 -26.59 1.33 12.70
N ASN A 443 -25.84 1.91 13.63
CA ASN A 443 -26.37 2.40 14.91
C ASN A 443 -27.46 3.47 14.74
N VAL A 444 -27.43 4.26 13.64
CA VAL A 444 -28.51 5.21 13.32
C VAL A 444 -29.82 4.48 13.05
N TYR A 445 -29.80 3.37 12.30
CA TYR A 445 -30.98 2.54 12.05
C TYR A 445 -31.54 1.95 13.35
N LEU A 446 -30.67 1.38 14.18
CA LEU A 446 -31.08 0.77 15.46
C LEU A 446 -31.71 1.78 16.41
N SER A 447 -31.25 3.03 16.37
CA SER A 447 -31.76 4.10 17.22
C SER A 447 -33.07 4.74 16.71
N ASN A 448 -33.45 4.49 15.46
CA ASN A 448 -34.57 5.17 14.81
C ASN A 448 -35.64 4.17 14.33
N PRO A 449 -36.76 4.00 15.08
CA PRO A 449 -37.81 3.06 14.72
C PRO A 449 -38.57 3.44 13.43
N ALA A 450 -38.38 4.66 12.90
CA ALA A 450 -38.95 5.07 11.62
C ALA A 450 -38.11 4.60 10.42
N LEU A 451 -36.86 4.17 10.63
CA LEU A 451 -36.03 3.57 9.60
C LEU A 451 -36.22 2.05 9.65
N THR A 452 -36.46 1.45 8.48
CA THR A 452 -36.47 -0.01 8.36
C THR A 452 -35.01 -0.47 8.23
N PRO A 453 -34.49 -1.30 9.16
CA PRO A 453 -33.18 -1.91 8.99
C PRO A 453 -33.18 -2.73 7.68
N PRO A 454 -32.07 -2.77 6.93
CA PRO A 454 -31.93 -3.73 5.85
C PRO A 454 -32.18 -5.19 6.32
N GLY A 455 -32.29 -6.17 5.43
CA GLY A 455 -32.46 -7.57 5.85
C GLY A 455 -31.23 -8.14 6.58
N PRO A 456 -31.35 -9.26 7.32
CA PRO A 456 -30.26 -9.85 8.14
C PRO A 456 -29.07 -10.42 7.33
N THR A 457 -29.14 -10.43 6.00
CA THR A 457 -28.05 -10.86 5.11
C THR A 457 -27.50 -9.66 4.36
N MET A 458 -26.58 -8.92 4.99
CA MET A 458 -25.89 -7.78 4.35
C MET A 458 -24.79 -8.24 3.37
N ILE A 459 -24.21 -9.43 3.61
CA ILE A 459 -23.23 -10.09 2.74
C ILE A 459 -23.61 -11.57 2.64
N ALA A 460 -24.44 -11.92 1.66
CA ALA A 460 -24.59 -13.30 1.22
C ALA A 460 -24.00 -13.41 -0.20
N GLN A 461 -22.81 -13.99 -0.27
CA GLN A 461 -22.08 -14.62 -1.38
C GLN A 461 -22.44 -14.30 -2.86
N ALA A 462 -21.39 -14.03 -3.63
CA ALA A 462 -21.15 -14.48 -5.01
C ALA A 462 -21.96 -13.92 -6.19
N ALA A 463 -22.83 -12.92 -6.04
CA ALA A 463 -23.51 -12.31 -7.19
C ALA A 463 -23.64 -10.79 -7.07
N PRO A 464 -23.69 -10.04 -8.20
CA PRO A 464 -24.18 -8.67 -8.19
C PRO A 464 -25.64 -8.70 -7.76
N GLN A 465 -25.89 -8.62 -6.45
CA GLN A 465 -27.23 -8.51 -5.91
C GLN A 465 -27.76 -7.11 -6.25
N PRO A 466 -28.83 -6.99 -7.06
CA PRO A 466 -29.41 -5.69 -7.40
C PRO A 466 -30.18 -5.03 -6.23
N ALA A 467 -30.11 -5.60 -5.02
CA ALA A 467 -30.85 -5.19 -3.83
C ALA A 467 -30.01 -5.30 -2.54
N GLY A 468 -28.75 -4.86 -2.58
CA GLY A 468 -27.95 -4.68 -1.37
C GLY A 468 -28.61 -3.69 -0.39
N PRO A 469 -28.22 -3.69 0.90
CA PRO A 469 -28.72 -2.73 1.89
C PRO A 469 -28.55 -1.27 1.45
N HIS A 470 -29.68 -0.59 1.22
CA HIS A 470 -29.70 0.86 1.04
C HIS A 470 -29.52 1.52 2.42
N LEU A 471 -28.29 1.93 2.72
CA LEU A 471 -27.94 2.65 3.96
C LEU A 471 -28.19 4.17 3.87
N TYR A 472 -28.45 4.66 2.66
CA TYR A 472 -28.75 6.06 2.37
C TYR A 472 -29.79 6.72 3.33
N PRO A 473 -30.89 6.05 3.74
CA PRO A 473 -31.85 6.60 4.71
C PRO A 473 -31.28 7.00 6.08
N ALA A 474 -30.13 6.49 6.53
CA ALA A 474 -29.49 6.95 7.77
C ALA A 474 -29.01 8.40 7.69
N PHE A 475 -28.62 8.85 6.50
CA PHE A 475 -28.16 10.21 6.22
C PHE A 475 -28.66 10.65 4.83
N PRO A 476 -29.91 11.10 4.70
CA PRO A 476 -30.40 11.67 3.44
C PRO A 476 -29.57 12.89 2.99
N ILE A 477 -29.59 13.24 1.69
CA ILE A 477 -28.86 14.40 1.14
C ILE A 477 -29.16 15.70 1.91
N SER A 478 -30.41 15.91 2.37
CA SER A 478 -30.75 17.08 3.16
C SER A 478 -29.96 17.15 4.47
N ASP A 479 -29.78 16.01 5.14
CA ASP A 479 -29.06 15.91 6.40
C ASP A 479 -27.53 16.05 6.19
N GLN A 480 -27.01 15.46 5.09
CA GLN A 480 -25.63 15.69 4.66
C GLN A 480 -25.36 17.17 4.38
N GLY A 481 -26.28 17.84 3.68
CA GLY A 481 -26.22 19.27 3.39
C GLY A 481 -26.20 20.13 4.64
N LEU A 482 -27.01 19.80 5.68
CA LEU A 482 -26.95 20.51 6.96
C LEU A 482 -25.58 20.38 7.65
N PHE A 483 -25.00 19.18 7.62
CA PHE A 483 -23.69 18.93 8.21
C PHE A 483 -22.59 19.70 7.48
N GLU A 484 -22.50 19.55 6.16
CA GLU A 484 -21.52 20.23 5.31
C GLU A 484 -21.61 21.74 5.49
N THR A 485 -22.84 22.24 5.54
CA THR A 485 -23.12 23.64 5.77
C THR A 485 -22.60 24.14 7.13
N ALA A 486 -22.88 23.43 8.23
CA ALA A 486 -22.38 23.79 9.54
C ALA A 486 -20.85 23.72 9.62
N LEU A 487 -20.25 22.71 8.96
CA LEU A 487 -18.80 22.54 8.87
C LEU A 487 -18.15 23.70 8.12
N LEU A 488 -18.64 24.06 6.93
CA LEU A 488 -18.09 25.17 6.14
C LEU A 488 -18.24 26.50 6.88
N GLN A 489 -19.37 26.77 7.54
CA GLN A 489 -19.51 27.99 8.34
C GLN A 489 -18.51 28.09 9.50
N ALA A 490 -18.11 26.95 10.06
CA ALA A 490 -17.13 26.91 11.14
C ALA A 490 -15.68 26.96 10.62
N CYS A 491 -15.42 26.42 9.42
CA CYS A 491 -14.07 26.08 8.99
C CYS A 491 -13.55 26.81 7.75
N ASP A 492 -14.39 27.17 6.78
CA ASP A 492 -13.96 27.70 5.46
C ASP A 492 -13.12 28.97 5.62
N ALA A 493 -13.59 29.92 6.46
CA ALA A 493 -12.87 31.17 6.70
C ALA A 493 -11.51 31.04 7.45
N LEU A 494 -11.10 29.85 7.89
CA LEU A 494 -9.87 29.66 8.69
C LEU A 494 -8.58 29.86 7.88
N ASP A 495 -8.64 29.71 6.57
CA ASP A 495 -7.57 30.10 5.62
C ASP A 495 -7.75 31.53 5.07
N GLY A 496 -8.72 32.24 5.66
CA GLY A 496 -9.07 33.65 5.52
C GLY A 496 -9.73 34.06 4.21
N VAL A 497 -10.38 33.12 3.54
CA VAL A 497 -11.45 33.40 2.58
C VAL A 497 -12.56 32.37 2.76
N VAL A 498 -13.81 32.74 2.52
CA VAL A 498 -14.91 31.78 2.35
C VAL A 498 -14.99 31.48 0.86
N ASP A 499 -14.58 30.28 0.47
CA ASP A 499 -14.62 29.85 -0.93
C ASP A 499 -15.10 28.40 -1.14
N GLY A 500 -15.55 27.75 -0.07
CA GLY A 500 -16.05 26.38 -0.07
C GLY A 500 -14.95 25.33 0.06
N VAL A 501 -13.74 25.72 0.46
CA VAL A 501 -12.59 24.82 0.65
C VAL A 501 -11.96 25.08 2.01
N VAL A 502 -11.72 24.02 2.76
CA VAL A 502 -11.06 24.12 4.06
C VAL A 502 -9.56 23.91 3.86
N ASP A 503 -8.82 24.94 3.47
CA ASP A 503 -7.37 24.81 3.26
C ASP A 503 -6.62 24.61 4.60
N ASN A 504 -7.18 25.11 5.70
CA ASN A 504 -6.67 24.92 7.08
C ASN A 504 -7.38 23.74 7.80
N VAL A 505 -7.25 22.54 7.22
CA VAL A 505 -7.81 21.29 7.78
C VAL A 505 -7.45 21.07 9.26
N PRO A 506 -6.19 21.29 9.72
CA PRO A 506 -5.85 21.09 11.14
C PRO A 506 -6.66 21.93 12.10
N SER A 507 -6.89 23.21 11.77
CA SER A 507 -7.69 24.08 12.63
C SER A 507 -9.18 23.71 12.60
N CYS A 508 -9.69 23.23 11.47
CA CYS A 508 -11.06 22.72 11.38
C CYS A 508 -11.27 21.49 12.26
N VAL A 509 -10.38 20.49 12.15
CA VAL A 509 -10.42 19.26 12.96
C VAL A 509 -10.35 19.56 14.45
N ALA A 510 -9.53 20.53 14.87
CA ALA A 510 -9.41 20.92 16.27
C ALA A 510 -10.61 21.72 16.81
N GLY A 511 -11.30 22.48 15.94
CA GLY A 511 -12.32 23.45 16.34
C GLY A 511 -13.78 23.02 16.14
N PHE A 512 -14.05 22.04 15.28
CA PHE A 512 -15.41 21.65 14.92
C PHE A 512 -15.89 20.43 15.73
N ASP A 513 -16.95 20.62 16.55
CA ASP A 513 -17.70 19.52 17.17
C ASP A 513 -19.16 19.56 16.69
N PRO A 514 -19.62 18.57 15.89
CA PRO A 514 -20.98 18.58 15.36
C PRO A 514 -22.07 18.52 16.43
N ALA A 515 -21.76 18.07 17.66
CA ALA A 515 -22.73 18.06 18.77
C ALA A 515 -23.04 19.45 19.33
N THR A 516 -22.13 20.40 19.16
CA THR A 516 -22.30 21.78 19.66
C THR A 516 -22.33 22.82 18.54
N ALA A 517 -22.02 22.41 17.31
CA ALA A 517 -22.07 23.26 16.14
C ALA A 517 -23.47 23.87 15.94
N THR A 518 -23.46 25.11 15.44
CA THR A 518 -24.65 25.81 14.99
C THR A 518 -24.42 26.27 13.57
N TYR A 519 -25.49 26.51 12.83
CA TYR A 519 -25.41 27.09 11.50
C TYR A 519 -26.54 28.09 11.30
N THR A 520 -26.31 29.13 10.50
CA THR A 520 -27.29 30.19 10.23
C THR A 520 -27.90 30.04 8.86
N ASP A 521 -29.17 29.63 8.75
CA ASP A 521 -29.93 29.64 7.48
C ASP A 521 -30.16 31.06 6.98
N TYR A 522 -29.24 31.56 6.16
CA TYR A 522 -29.32 32.90 5.59
C TYR A 522 -30.40 33.05 4.51
N ALA A 523 -30.78 31.95 3.83
CA ALA A 523 -31.72 31.99 2.72
C ALA A 523 -33.19 31.90 3.18
N GLY A 524 -33.44 31.38 4.38
CA GLY A 524 -34.78 31.25 4.95
C GLY A 524 -35.56 30.09 4.36
N ALA A 525 -34.91 28.93 4.33
CA ALA A 525 -35.46 27.72 3.77
C ALA A 525 -36.06 26.75 4.77
N LEU A 526 -35.50 26.69 5.98
CA LEU A 526 -36.10 25.95 7.11
C LEU A 526 -37.14 26.80 7.81
N GLY A 527 -37.09 28.11 7.60
CA GLY A 527 -37.83 29.09 8.35
C GLY A 527 -37.44 30.49 7.93
N PRO A 528 -37.57 31.49 8.82
CA PRO A 528 -37.21 32.86 8.50
C PRO A 528 -35.72 32.99 8.09
N PRO A 529 -35.39 33.83 7.09
CA PRO A 529 -34.00 34.12 6.74
C PRO A 529 -33.18 34.62 7.94
N ASN A 530 -31.90 34.27 7.96
CA ASN A 530 -30.94 34.58 9.02
C ASN A 530 -31.27 33.93 10.38
N THR A 531 -31.93 32.78 10.37
CA THR A 531 -32.19 32.01 11.60
C THR A 531 -31.05 31.06 11.88
N THR A 532 -30.51 31.09 13.11
CA THR A 532 -29.49 30.14 13.57
C THR A 532 -30.13 28.91 14.19
N TYR A 533 -29.72 27.72 13.74
CA TYR A 533 -30.17 26.43 14.23
C TYR A 533 -29.00 25.66 14.86
N PRO A 534 -29.23 24.89 15.93
CA PRO A 534 -28.25 23.90 16.37
C PRO A 534 -28.19 22.75 15.36
N LEU A 535 -26.98 22.26 15.05
CA LEU A 535 -26.81 21.12 14.15
C LEU A 535 -27.40 19.86 14.78
N GLN A 536 -27.17 19.62 16.08
CA GLN A 536 -27.85 18.56 16.82
C GLN A 536 -29.25 19.00 17.25
N CYS A 537 -30.26 18.16 17.03
CA CYS A 537 -31.61 18.43 17.48
C CYS A 537 -31.69 18.52 19.02
N PRO A 538 -32.27 19.59 19.59
CA PRO A 538 -32.53 19.67 21.04
C PRO A 538 -33.69 18.76 21.48
N GLY A 539 -34.46 18.22 20.54
CA GLY A 539 -35.57 17.31 20.75
C GLY A 539 -35.70 16.31 19.61
N ALA A 540 -36.93 15.97 19.22
CA ALA A 540 -37.17 15.03 18.12
C ALA A 540 -36.54 15.52 16.79
N LYS A 541 -36.03 14.57 16.00
CA LYS A 541 -35.49 14.82 14.65
C LYS A 541 -36.53 15.56 13.80
N ASN A 542 -36.09 16.61 13.11
CA ASN A 542 -36.87 17.34 12.12
C ASN A 542 -35.96 17.81 10.97
N ALA A 543 -36.49 18.61 10.04
CA ALA A 543 -35.76 19.05 8.84
C ALA A 543 -34.60 20.01 9.12
N THR A 544 -34.51 20.61 10.32
CA THR A 544 -33.54 21.68 10.66
C THR A 544 -32.29 21.18 11.39
N CYS A 545 -32.20 19.91 11.71
CA CYS A 545 -31.13 19.39 12.57
C CYS A 545 -30.94 17.90 12.35
N LEU A 546 -29.81 17.38 12.83
CA LEU A 546 -29.47 15.97 12.88
C LEU A 546 -29.85 15.36 14.22
N SER A 547 -30.28 14.10 14.20
CA SER A 547 -30.59 13.38 15.43
C SER A 547 -29.32 13.15 16.25
N PRO A 548 -29.42 12.96 17.58
CA PRO A 548 -28.26 12.60 18.40
C PRO A 548 -27.50 11.37 17.89
N ALA A 549 -28.20 10.39 17.30
CA ALA A 549 -27.56 9.20 16.73
C ALA A 549 -26.78 9.51 15.45
N GLN A 550 -27.29 10.38 14.58
CA GLN A 550 -26.54 10.86 13.42
C GLN A 550 -25.29 11.64 13.84
N ILE A 551 -25.41 12.54 14.81
CA ILE A 551 -24.25 13.25 15.36
C ILE A 551 -23.22 12.28 15.93
N GLN A 552 -23.66 11.31 16.73
CA GLN A 552 -22.77 10.29 17.28
C GLN A 552 -22.08 9.47 16.18
N ALA A 553 -22.79 9.12 15.10
CA ALA A 553 -22.21 8.41 13.98
C ALA A 553 -21.12 9.22 13.26
N ALA A 554 -21.35 10.53 13.07
CA ALA A 554 -20.35 11.45 12.50
C ALA A 554 -19.12 11.58 13.41
N LYS A 555 -19.31 11.65 14.73
CA LYS A 555 -18.21 11.70 15.72
C LYS A 555 -17.42 10.40 15.77
N GLN A 556 -18.09 9.25 15.81
CA GLN A 556 -17.44 7.93 15.80
C GLN A 556 -16.64 7.72 14.52
N THR A 557 -17.14 8.18 13.37
CA THR A 557 -16.43 8.05 12.10
C THR A 557 -15.19 8.96 12.05
N ASN A 558 -15.27 10.18 12.60
CA ASN A 558 -14.12 11.08 12.71
C ASN A 558 -13.06 10.59 13.69
N GLN A 559 -13.46 10.04 14.83
CA GLN A 559 -12.54 9.59 15.89
C GLN A 559 -11.89 8.24 15.61
N GLY A 560 -12.45 7.45 14.70
CA GLY A 560 -12.06 6.05 14.51
C GLY A 560 -12.59 5.14 15.64
N PRO A 561 -12.31 3.82 15.56
CA PRO A 561 -12.75 2.87 16.57
C PRO A 561 -12.07 3.13 17.93
N ARG A 562 -12.84 2.99 19.02
CA ARG A 562 -12.38 3.20 20.40
C ARG A 562 -12.76 2.04 21.31
N SER A 563 -11.81 1.54 22.09
CA SER A 563 -12.06 0.54 23.12
C SER A 563 -11.87 1.17 24.50
N ASN A 564 -12.94 1.21 25.31
CA ASN A 564 -12.95 1.90 26.62
C ASN A 564 -12.40 3.35 26.55
N GLY A 565 -12.72 4.06 25.46
CA GLY A 565 -12.24 5.43 25.19
C GLY A 565 -10.80 5.55 24.68
N SER A 566 -10.03 4.44 24.64
CA SER A 566 -8.67 4.42 24.10
C SER A 566 -8.67 4.14 22.60
N VAL A 567 -7.66 4.66 21.90
CA VAL A 567 -7.40 4.32 20.49
C VAL A 567 -7.20 2.82 20.32
N VAL A 568 -7.70 2.28 19.21
CA VAL A 568 -7.49 0.89 18.84
C VAL A 568 -6.23 0.79 18.01
N LEU A 569 -5.42 -0.22 18.30
CA LEU A 569 -4.28 -0.59 17.48
C LEU A 569 -4.68 -1.78 16.61
N ALA A 570 -4.36 -1.73 15.32
CA ALA A 570 -4.34 -2.92 14.48
C ALA A 570 -3.28 -3.90 15.05
N PRO A 571 -3.52 -5.22 15.03
CA PRO A 571 -2.56 -6.19 15.54
C PRO A 571 -1.17 -6.02 14.92
N ALA A 572 -0.14 -5.91 15.77
CA ALA A 572 1.24 -5.89 15.31
C ALA A 572 1.68 -7.30 14.94
N GLY A 573 2.11 -7.51 13.69
CA GLY A 573 2.82 -8.73 13.30
C GLY A 573 4.16 -8.86 14.02
N ALA A 574 4.73 -10.07 14.01
CA ALA A 574 5.95 -10.44 14.74
C ALA A 574 7.27 -9.81 14.21
N VAL A 575 7.23 -8.97 13.16
CA VAL A 575 8.44 -8.36 12.56
C VAL A 575 8.45 -6.86 12.84
N ALA A 576 9.27 -6.47 13.82
CA ALA A 576 9.67 -5.11 14.19
C ALA A 576 8.53 -4.06 14.29
N PRO A 577 7.92 -3.88 15.47
CA PRO A 577 6.84 -2.95 15.67
C PRO A 577 7.41 -1.53 15.74
N ASP A 578 7.03 -0.66 14.81
CA ASP A 578 6.79 0.71 15.26
C ASP A 578 5.33 0.77 15.75
N PRO A 579 5.08 0.79 17.07
CA PRO A 579 3.74 0.65 17.62
C PRO A 579 2.77 1.75 17.18
N VAL A 580 3.29 2.89 16.71
CA VAL A 580 2.48 4.06 16.37
C VAL A 580 1.99 4.02 14.91
N SER A 581 2.59 3.21 14.02
CA SER A 581 2.07 3.01 12.65
C SER A 581 0.80 2.14 12.58
N ASN A 582 0.45 1.49 13.68
CA ASN A 582 -0.70 0.59 13.79
C ASN A 582 -1.93 1.24 14.42
N VAL A 583 -1.87 2.53 14.73
CA VAL A 583 -3.05 3.26 15.25
C VAL A 583 -4.13 3.31 14.18
N VAL A 584 -5.33 2.83 14.52
CA VAL A 584 -6.48 2.88 13.62
C VAL A 584 -7.08 4.29 13.66
N GLN A 585 -6.77 5.10 12.65
CA GLN A 585 -7.23 6.48 12.55
C GLN A 585 -8.66 6.57 12.03
N GLY A 586 -9.41 7.56 12.53
CA GLY A 586 -10.65 8.00 11.89
C GLY A 586 -10.37 8.99 10.77
N TYR A 587 -11.42 9.60 10.24
CA TYR A 587 -11.30 10.50 9.09
C TYR A 587 -11.32 11.97 9.56
N ALA A 588 -10.58 12.87 8.91
CA ALA A 588 -10.52 14.28 9.26
C ALA A 588 -11.72 15.08 8.72
N TYR A 589 -12.38 15.89 9.57
CA TYR A 589 -13.38 16.86 9.08
C TYR A 589 -12.76 17.84 8.08
N ASP A 590 -13.34 17.88 6.89
CA ASP A 590 -12.91 18.68 5.74
C ASP A 590 -14.14 19.11 4.92
N GLY A 591 -14.00 20.10 4.05
CA GLY A 591 -15.11 20.67 3.27
C GLY A 591 -15.79 19.64 2.34
N GLY A 592 -15.06 18.61 1.90
CA GLY A 592 -15.59 17.50 1.11
C GLY A 592 -16.19 16.35 1.93
N TRP A 593 -16.25 16.43 3.26
CA TRP A 593 -16.60 15.30 4.15
C TRP A 593 -17.91 14.63 3.77
N MET A 594 -19.08 15.28 3.91
CA MET A 594 -20.38 14.66 3.55
C MET A 594 -20.79 14.88 2.08
N THR A 595 -19.81 15.03 1.17
CA THR A 595 -20.08 15.18 -0.26
C THR A 595 -20.05 13.83 -0.97
N THR A 596 -20.40 13.79 -2.27
CA THR A 596 -20.40 12.55 -3.07
C THR A 596 -19.05 11.84 -3.14
N VAL A 597 -17.94 12.53 -2.84
CA VAL A 597 -16.59 11.95 -2.82
C VAL A 597 -16.09 11.58 -1.43
N GLY A 598 -16.81 11.96 -0.38
CA GLY A 598 -16.40 11.77 1.01
C GLY A 598 -17.28 10.78 1.80
N ILE A 599 -17.24 10.93 3.12
CA ILE A 599 -17.92 10.11 4.13
C ILE A 599 -19.02 10.93 4.85
N PRO A 600 -20.22 10.36 5.06
CA PRO A 600 -20.54 8.94 4.94
C PRO A 600 -21.10 8.56 3.58
N SER A 601 -21.11 9.46 2.59
CA SER A 601 -21.74 9.25 1.29
C SER A 601 -21.23 7.98 0.58
N ARG A 602 -19.92 7.70 0.65
CA ARG A 602 -19.34 6.42 0.16
C ARG A 602 -19.77 5.18 0.97
N LYS A 603 -20.01 5.33 2.27
CA LYS A 603 -20.46 4.27 3.22
C LYS A 603 -21.95 3.96 3.10
N ILE A 604 -22.77 4.93 2.69
CA ILE A 604 -24.23 4.78 2.63
C ILE A 604 -24.79 4.57 1.22
N GLY A 605 -24.03 4.94 0.19
CA GLY A 605 -24.45 4.86 -1.21
C GLY A 605 -25.48 5.94 -1.58
N SER A 606 -26.05 5.84 -2.79
CA SER A 606 -27.14 6.73 -3.24
C SER A 606 -28.50 6.05 -3.15
N SER A 607 -29.58 6.83 -3.16
CA SER A 607 -30.96 6.31 -3.17
C SER A 607 -31.30 5.49 -4.42
N SER A 608 -30.50 5.58 -5.48
CA SER A 608 -30.65 4.84 -6.74
C SER A 608 -29.53 3.82 -6.97
N ALA A 609 -28.63 3.60 -5.99
CA ALA A 609 -27.52 2.68 -6.14
C ALA A 609 -28.04 1.25 -6.28
N THR A 610 -27.62 0.56 -7.34
CA THR A 610 -27.91 -0.87 -7.57
C THR A 610 -26.82 -1.78 -7.02
N SER A 611 -25.77 -1.20 -6.41
CA SER A 611 -24.63 -1.88 -5.81
C SER A 611 -24.45 -1.49 -4.35
N LEU A 612 -23.71 -2.31 -3.61
CA LEU A 612 -23.30 -2.00 -2.23
C LEU A 612 -22.49 -0.68 -2.18
N PRO A 613 -22.50 0.02 -1.02
CA PRO A 613 -21.57 1.10 -0.77
C PRO A 613 -20.10 0.63 -0.91
N GLY A 614 -19.20 1.49 -1.38
CA GLY A 614 -17.82 1.09 -1.74
C GLY A 614 -17.03 0.48 -0.56
N ASP A 615 -17.21 1.04 0.63
CA ASP A 615 -16.48 0.66 1.85
C ASP A 615 -16.98 -0.69 2.43
N PHE A 616 -18.15 -1.17 2.00
CA PHE A 616 -18.55 -2.55 2.30
C PHE A 616 -17.66 -3.56 1.57
N SER A 617 -17.21 -3.24 0.35
CA SER A 617 -16.39 -4.16 -0.43
C SER A 617 -14.93 -4.16 0.03
N LEU A 618 -14.41 -3.00 0.43
CA LEU A 618 -12.99 -2.81 0.78
C LEU A 618 -12.71 -3.05 2.26
N GLY A 619 -13.62 -2.62 3.15
CA GLY A 619 -13.53 -2.89 4.57
C GLY A 619 -14.16 -4.25 4.85
N VAL A 620 -15.47 -4.27 5.05
CA VAL A 620 -16.16 -5.43 5.60
C VAL A 620 -15.98 -6.71 4.77
N GLY A 621 -15.99 -6.59 3.44
CA GLY A 621 -15.84 -7.69 2.49
C GLY A 621 -14.43 -8.26 2.39
N THR A 622 -13.39 -7.57 2.90
CA THR A 622 -12.02 -8.12 2.95
C THR A 622 -11.72 -8.82 4.27
N PHE A 623 -12.46 -8.52 5.35
CA PHE A 623 -12.18 -9.09 6.68
C PHE A 623 -12.10 -10.62 6.71
N GLY A 624 -13.11 -11.30 6.18
CA GLY A 624 -13.14 -12.76 6.22
C GLY A 624 -12.13 -13.43 5.29
N TYR A 625 -11.53 -12.69 4.34
CA TYR A 625 -10.52 -13.20 3.42
C TYR A 625 -9.11 -12.90 3.93
N ALA A 626 -8.80 -11.63 4.16
CA ALA A 626 -7.45 -11.14 4.43
C ALA A 626 -7.06 -11.25 5.91
N PHE A 627 -8.02 -11.09 6.84
CA PHE A 627 -7.70 -10.83 8.25
C PHE A 627 -8.00 -12.00 9.19
N LEU A 628 -8.58 -13.11 8.73
CA LEU A 628 -8.85 -14.31 9.55
C LEU A 628 -7.97 -15.49 9.15
N THR A 629 -7.55 -16.32 10.12
CA THR A 629 -6.83 -17.59 9.88
C THR A 629 -7.54 -18.78 10.53
N PRO A 630 -7.93 -19.80 9.75
CA PRO A 630 -7.95 -19.81 8.29
C PRO A 630 -8.92 -18.75 7.73
N ALA A 631 -8.72 -18.32 6.48
CA ALA A 631 -9.66 -17.44 5.80
C ALA A 631 -11.06 -18.06 5.89
N CYS A 632 -12.03 -17.27 6.34
CA CYS A 632 -13.40 -17.73 6.51
C CYS A 632 -14.40 -16.66 6.08
N PRO A 633 -14.61 -16.51 4.76
CA PRO A 633 -15.54 -15.52 4.22
C PRO A 633 -17.01 -15.81 4.57
N THR A 634 -17.31 -16.99 5.11
CA THR A 634 -18.66 -17.42 5.56
C THR A 634 -18.81 -17.46 7.08
N CYS A 635 -17.74 -17.27 7.86
CA CYS A 635 -17.79 -17.35 9.33
C CYS A 635 -18.43 -16.13 9.99
N TYR A 636 -18.65 -15.05 9.23
CA TYR A 636 -19.30 -13.86 9.72
C TYR A 636 -20.58 -13.61 8.92
N THR A 637 -21.72 -13.63 9.60
CA THR A 637 -22.93 -12.97 9.12
C THR A 637 -22.90 -11.56 9.67
N LEU A 638 -22.82 -10.56 8.80
CA LEU A 638 -23.13 -9.19 9.19
C LEU A 638 -24.62 -9.09 9.53
N ASP A 639 -24.97 -9.44 10.77
CA ASP A 639 -26.25 -9.07 11.34
C ASP A 639 -26.18 -7.62 11.88
N PHE A 640 -27.32 -7.05 12.24
CA PHE A 640 -27.41 -5.67 12.73
C PHE A 640 -26.70 -5.42 14.06
N ASN A 641 -26.20 -6.46 14.74
CA ASN A 641 -25.43 -6.33 15.98
C ASN A 641 -23.92 -6.32 15.70
N PHE A 642 -23.52 -6.04 14.46
CA PHE A 642 -22.13 -5.94 14.05
C PHE A 642 -21.34 -4.94 14.91
N ASN A 643 -20.20 -5.39 15.42
CA ASN A 643 -19.31 -4.59 16.25
C ASN A 643 -17.86 -4.83 15.79
N THR A 644 -17.21 -3.74 15.37
CA THR A 644 -15.85 -3.69 14.82
C THR A 644 -14.78 -4.17 15.78
N LEU A 645 -15.01 -4.08 17.09
CA LEU A 645 -14.07 -4.48 18.13
C LEU A 645 -14.22 -5.93 18.54
N THR A 646 -15.36 -6.54 18.27
CA THR A 646 -15.67 -7.90 18.75
C THR A 646 -15.81 -8.93 17.65
N LEU A 647 -15.91 -8.52 16.36
CA LEU A 647 -16.05 -9.38 15.16
C LEU A 647 -16.80 -10.67 15.54
N THR A 648 -18.05 -10.49 15.96
CA THR A 648 -18.75 -11.35 16.91
C THR A 648 -18.57 -12.86 16.67
N GLN A 649 -17.60 -13.45 17.38
CA GLN A 649 -17.88 -14.38 18.47
C GLN A 649 -16.70 -14.45 19.46
N GLY A 650 -16.59 -13.46 20.36
CA GLY A 650 -15.70 -13.51 21.53
C GLY A 650 -14.20 -13.45 21.20
N SER A 651 -13.50 -12.45 21.75
CA SER A 651 -12.02 -12.35 21.76
C SER A 651 -11.26 -12.23 20.41
N ASN A 652 -11.93 -12.17 19.25
CA ASN A 652 -11.29 -12.43 17.95
C ASN A 652 -10.64 -11.25 17.17
N VAL A 653 -10.64 -10.00 17.66
CA VAL A 653 -9.67 -9.01 17.14
C VAL A 653 -8.22 -9.49 17.37
N TYR A 654 -8.01 -10.36 18.36
CA TYR A 654 -6.74 -11.04 18.61
C TYR A 654 -6.56 -12.39 17.88
N ALA A 655 -7.56 -12.84 17.12
CA ALA A 655 -7.49 -14.03 16.25
C ALA A 655 -7.16 -13.66 14.79
N MET A 656 -6.85 -12.39 14.55
CA MET A 656 -6.34 -11.92 13.26
C MET A 656 -5.00 -12.61 12.97
N ASN A 657 -4.82 -13.01 11.71
CA ASN A 657 -3.62 -13.71 11.28
C ASN A 657 -2.36 -12.95 11.70
N PRO A 658 -1.48 -13.49 12.57
CA PRO A 658 -0.22 -12.83 12.89
C PRO A 658 0.70 -12.66 11.66
N ALA A 659 0.44 -13.37 10.56
CA ALA A 659 1.19 -13.29 9.31
C ALA A 659 0.63 -12.28 8.28
N THR A 660 -0.67 -11.90 8.30
CA THR A 660 -1.20 -10.88 7.36
C THR A 660 -0.51 -9.52 7.51
N PRO A 661 -0.23 -9.04 8.74
CA PRO A 661 0.54 -7.81 8.95
C PRO A 661 1.99 -7.87 8.46
N ILE A 662 2.56 -9.08 8.27
CA ILE A 662 3.95 -9.28 7.82
C ILE A 662 4.03 -9.13 6.29
N VAL A 663 2.99 -9.58 5.59
CA VAL A 663 3.00 -9.63 4.13
C VAL A 663 2.35 -8.41 3.52
N THR A 664 1.18 -7.93 3.98
CA THR A 664 0.35 -6.94 3.24
C THR A 664 0.64 -5.48 3.57
N HIS A 665 1.31 -5.21 4.69
CA HIS A 665 1.59 -3.86 5.17
C HIS A 665 2.83 -3.22 4.56
N SER A 666 2.84 -1.89 4.51
CA SER A 666 3.98 -1.04 4.12
C SER A 666 4.24 0.00 5.20
N THR A 667 4.35 -0.46 6.44
CA THR A 667 4.40 0.38 7.65
C THR A 667 5.82 0.65 8.16
N SER A 668 6.86 0.12 7.52
CA SER A 668 8.25 0.39 7.96
C SER A 668 8.53 1.90 7.91
N LEU A 669 8.97 2.45 9.04
CA LEU A 669 9.49 3.81 9.12
C LEU A 669 10.96 3.89 8.70
N ASP A 670 11.65 2.74 8.67
CA ASP A 670 13.05 2.68 8.26
C ASP A 670 13.14 2.60 6.73
N ILE A 671 13.56 3.70 6.13
CA ILE A 671 13.86 3.82 4.71
C ILE A 671 15.31 4.31 4.52
N THR A 672 16.19 4.04 5.49
CA THR A 672 17.58 4.54 5.50
C THR A 672 18.32 4.20 4.21
N HIS A 673 18.11 3.00 3.65
CA HIS A 673 18.74 2.60 2.40
C HIS A 673 18.26 3.42 1.19
N PHE A 674 16.97 3.76 1.13
CA PHE A 674 16.42 4.64 0.10
C PHE A 674 17.03 6.04 0.20
N VAL A 675 17.13 6.57 1.43
CA VAL A 675 17.77 7.87 1.70
C VAL A 675 19.25 7.87 1.35
N ASN A 676 19.99 6.81 1.69
CA ASN A 676 21.42 6.68 1.42
C ASN A 676 21.74 6.60 -0.08
N TYR A 677 20.80 6.17 -0.91
CA TYR A 677 20.94 6.29 -2.36
C TYR A 677 20.72 7.71 -2.91
N GLY A 678 20.34 8.66 -2.05
CA GLY A 678 19.95 10.00 -2.46
C GLY A 678 18.57 10.04 -3.12
N HIS A 679 17.78 8.98 -3.03
CA HIS A 679 16.46 8.90 -3.64
C HIS A 679 15.43 9.77 -2.92
N LYS A 680 14.39 10.14 -3.65
CA LYS A 680 13.41 11.15 -3.23
C LYS A 680 12.00 10.60 -3.25
N ILE A 681 11.17 11.01 -2.30
CA ILE A 681 9.76 10.62 -2.23
C ILE A 681 8.85 11.84 -2.03
N ILE A 682 7.79 11.91 -2.82
CA ILE A 682 6.69 12.86 -2.66
C ILE A 682 5.44 12.07 -2.26
N TRP A 683 4.77 12.55 -1.23
CA TRP A 683 3.52 12.05 -0.71
C TRP A 683 2.43 13.07 -1.01
N TYR A 684 1.25 12.63 -1.42
CA TYR A 684 0.07 13.48 -1.41
C TYR A 684 -1.12 12.72 -0.83
N HIS A 685 -2.04 13.44 -0.19
CA HIS A 685 -3.28 12.82 0.31
C HIS A 685 -4.47 13.77 0.27
N GLY A 686 -5.61 13.31 -0.23
CA GLY A 686 -6.89 14.01 -0.18
C GLY A 686 -7.44 14.13 1.23
N ALA A 687 -7.78 15.35 1.65
CA ALA A 687 -8.28 15.59 3.01
C ALA A 687 -9.67 14.97 3.27
N SER A 688 -10.46 14.78 2.21
CA SER A 688 -11.78 14.14 2.23
C SER A 688 -11.75 12.70 1.74
N ASP A 689 -10.57 12.06 1.69
CA ASP A 689 -10.44 10.69 1.22
C ASP A 689 -11.32 9.72 2.06
N PRO A 690 -12.29 9.04 1.43
CA PRO A 690 -13.21 8.15 2.11
C PRO A 690 -12.66 6.72 2.32
N GLY A 691 -11.47 6.40 1.79
CA GLY A 691 -10.79 5.11 1.94
C GLY A 691 -9.70 5.17 3.02
N PRO A 692 -8.42 5.35 2.66
CA PRO A 692 -7.37 5.58 3.65
C PRO A 692 -7.56 6.96 4.33
N PRO A 693 -7.69 7.03 5.66
CA PRO A 693 -7.78 8.31 6.34
C PRO A 693 -6.46 9.07 6.27
N ILE A 694 -6.49 10.34 5.86
CA ILE A 694 -5.30 11.22 5.78
C ILE A 694 -4.52 11.31 7.10
N LEU A 695 -5.23 11.22 8.23
CA LEU A 695 -4.61 11.21 9.56
C LEU A 695 -3.58 10.08 9.71
N GLY A 696 -3.80 8.92 9.08
CA GLY A 696 -2.86 7.81 9.07
C GLY A 696 -1.59 8.12 8.28
N THR A 697 -1.72 8.62 7.05
CA THR A 697 -0.57 8.98 6.21
C THR A 697 0.26 10.10 6.81
N GLN A 698 -0.39 11.14 7.37
CA GLN A 698 0.34 12.22 8.04
C GLN A 698 1.10 11.70 9.26
N LEU A 699 0.46 10.83 10.07
CA LEU A 699 1.09 10.21 11.24
C LEU A 699 2.30 9.35 10.84
N TYR A 700 2.18 8.55 9.76
CA TYR A 700 3.31 7.79 9.20
C TYR A 700 4.45 8.72 8.77
N TYR A 701 4.16 9.78 8.02
CA TYR A 701 5.17 10.73 7.53
C TYR A 701 5.94 11.39 8.68
N GLN A 702 5.25 11.78 9.75
CA GLN A 702 5.86 12.40 10.93
C GLN A 702 6.81 11.46 11.66
N GLN A 703 6.40 10.23 11.92
CA GLN A 703 7.26 9.28 12.63
C GLN A 703 8.43 8.81 11.77
N MET A 704 8.21 8.63 10.46
CA MET A 704 9.30 8.40 9.52
C MET A 704 10.29 9.57 9.61
N ALA A 705 9.80 10.81 9.59
CA ALA A 705 10.67 11.97 9.74
C ALA A 705 11.43 11.99 11.08
N GLU A 706 10.78 11.68 12.20
CA GLU A 706 11.41 11.55 13.52
C GLU A 706 12.54 10.52 13.52
N ARG A 707 12.33 9.36 12.88
CA ARG A 707 13.35 8.31 12.73
C ARG A 707 14.55 8.76 11.91
N HIS A 708 14.35 9.66 10.95
CA HIS A 708 15.39 10.18 10.04
C HIS A 708 15.91 11.57 10.42
N GLY A 709 15.93 11.90 11.73
CA GLY A 709 16.54 13.13 12.24
C GLY A 709 15.59 14.33 12.37
N GLY A 710 14.29 14.09 12.34
CA GLY A 710 13.23 15.10 12.45
C GLY A 710 12.77 15.66 11.11
N LEU A 711 11.67 16.43 11.14
CA LEU A 711 11.00 16.95 9.94
C LEU A 711 11.92 17.71 8.99
N GLN A 712 12.83 18.54 9.52
CA GLN A 712 13.74 19.33 8.69
C GLN A 712 14.73 18.45 7.92
N ALA A 713 15.29 17.42 8.56
CA ALA A 713 16.21 16.48 7.90
C ALA A 713 15.45 15.59 6.90
N ALA A 714 14.26 15.12 7.27
CA ALA A 714 13.43 14.32 6.39
C ALA A 714 13.03 15.05 5.10
N GLN A 715 12.84 16.37 5.19
CA GLN A 715 12.49 17.22 4.05
C GLN A 715 13.59 17.34 2.97
N ASP A 716 14.80 16.83 3.21
CA ASP A 716 15.86 16.72 2.20
C ASP A 716 15.65 15.53 1.23
N PHE A 717 14.79 14.58 1.59
CA PHE A 717 14.45 13.43 0.75
C PHE A 717 12.95 13.13 0.63
N SER A 718 12.09 13.72 1.48
CA SER A 718 10.67 13.38 1.58
C SER A 718 9.76 14.62 1.75
N ARG A 719 8.72 14.77 0.92
CA ARG A 719 7.77 15.92 0.99
C ARG A 719 6.32 15.44 0.98
N PHE A 720 5.48 15.96 1.88
CA PHE A 720 4.05 15.61 1.97
C PHE A 720 3.15 16.79 1.62
N TYR A 721 2.11 16.55 0.83
CA TYR A 721 1.15 17.55 0.36
C TYR A 721 -0.29 17.10 0.66
N THR A 722 -1.01 17.89 1.45
CA THR A 722 -2.46 17.70 1.63
C THR A 722 -3.21 18.35 0.48
N VAL A 723 -4.26 17.71 -0.02
CA VAL A 723 -5.16 18.25 -1.05
C VAL A 723 -6.56 18.45 -0.44
N PRO A 724 -6.90 19.67 0.00
CA PRO A 724 -8.20 19.99 0.61
C PRO A 724 -9.39 19.64 -0.29
N ASN A 725 -10.49 19.17 0.29
CA ASN A 725 -11.70 18.67 -0.38
C ASN A 725 -11.53 17.50 -1.34
N MET A 726 -10.30 17.05 -1.62
CA MET A 726 -10.08 15.94 -2.55
C MET A 726 -10.54 14.63 -1.90
N GLY A 727 -11.32 13.86 -2.64
CA GLY A 727 -11.63 12.48 -2.29
C GLY A 727 -10.44 11.55 -2.54
N HIS A 728 -10.73 10.27 -2.77
CA HIS A 728 -9.68 9.28 -3.03
C HIS A 728 -9.05 9.48 -4.42
N CYS A 729 -7.76 9.81 -4.47
CA CYS A 729 -6.92 10.06 -5.66
C CYS A 729 -7.29 11.28 -6.53
N ASN A 730 -8.56 11.67 -6.56
CA ASN A 730 -9.12 12.80 -7.30
C ASN A 730 -10.57 13.03 -6.85
N GLY A 731 -11.23 14.02 -7.47
CA GLY A 731 -12.64 14.30 -7.30
C GLY A 731 -12.94 15.17 -6.07
N GLY A 732 -14.10 15.81 -6.11
CA GLY A 732 -14.52 16.83 -5.14
C GLY A 732 -14.41 18.25 -5.69
N ALA A 733 -14.91 19.22 -4.93
CA ALA A 733 -14.71 20.64 -5.21
C ALA A 733 -13.30 21.05 -4.74
N THR A 734 -12.29 20.63 -5.50
CA THR A 734 -10.87 20.68 -5.12
C THR A 734 -9.97 21.00 -6.33
N THR A 735 -8.72 21.36 -6.06
CA THR A 735 -7.62 21.41 -7.04
C THR A 735 -6.90 20.07 -7.13
N ASP A 736 -7.58 19.06 -7.68
CA ASP A 736 -7.07 17.69 -7.85
C ASP A 736 -6.25 17.46 -9.14
N GLY A 737 -5.95 18.51 -9.89
CA GLY A 737 -5.18 18.44 -11.11
C GLY A 737 -3.77 19.03 -10.93
N PHE A 738 -2.77 18.18 -10.75
CA PHE A 738 -1.40 18.58 -10.39
C PHE A 738 -0.35 17.74 -11.14
N ASP A 739 0.91 18.17 -11.11
CA ASP A 739 2.06 17.39 -11.60
C ASP A 739 3.14 17.31 -10.52
N PHE A 740 3.25 16.13 -9.88
CA PHE A 740 4.31 15.84 -8.91
C PHE A 740 5.52 15.13 -9.53
N LEU A 741 5.42 14.60 -10.75
CA LEU A 741 6.53 13.87 -11.36
C LEU A 741 7.60 14.83 -11.85
N THR A 742 7.23 15.93 -12.51
CA THR A 742 8.18 16.96 -12.95
C THR A 742 9.04 17.49 -11.80
N PRO A 743 8.47 18.00 -10.69
CA PRO A 743 9.28 18.47 -9.57
C PRO A 743 10.07 17.35 -8.86
N LEU A 744 9.59 16.09 -8.88
CA LEU A 744 10.37 14.95 -8.38
C LEU A 744 11.59 14.66 -9.26
N VAL A 745 11.43 14.72 -10.59
CA VAL A 745 12.52 14.54 -11.56
C VAL A 745 13.58 15.62 -11.35
N ASP A 746 13.18 16.88 -11.22
CA ASP A 746 14.12 17.97 -10.91
C ASP A 746 14.80 17.79 -9.56
N TRP A 747 14.12 17.23 -8.57
CA TRP A 747 14.74 16.95 -7.28
C TRP A 747 15.79 15.85 -7.36
N VAL A 748 15.47 14.75 -8.05
CA VAL A 748 16.36 13.60 -8.24
C VAL A 748 17.56 13.93 -9.12
N GLU A 749 17.34 14.65 -10.22
CA GLU A 749 18.36 14.87 -11.25
C GLU A 749 19.15 16.16 -11.03
N ASN A 750 18.50 17.20 -10.48
CA ASN A 750 19.09 18.54 -10.33
C ASN A 750 19.22 18.99 -8.87
N GLY A 751 18.82 18.16 -7.90
CA GLY A 751 18.90 18.48 -6.47
C GLY A 751 17.93 19.59 -6.02
N THR A 752 16.96 19.97 -6.84
CA THR A 752 16.02 21.05 -6.55
C THR A 752 14.79 20.50 -5.83
N ALA A 753 14.75 20.64 -4.50
CA ALA A 753 13.63 20.16 -3.70
C ALA A 753 12.32 20.87 -4.08
N PRO A 754 11.17 20.15 -4.09
CA PRO A 754 9.90 20.74 -4.47
C PRO A 754 9.39 21.66 -3.35
N GLY A 755 9.02 22.87 -3.73
CA GLY A 755 8.29 23.83 -2.91
C GLY A 755 6.78 23.76 -3.18
N PRO A 756 6.07 24.89 -3.25
CA PRO A 756 4.67 24.91 -3.66
C PRO A 756 4.47 24.30 -5.06
N VAL A 757 3.51 23.38 -5.21
CA VAL A 757 3.17 22.75 -6.50
C VAL A 757 1.86 23.34 -7.03
N ALA A 758 1.87 23.86 -8.25
CA ALA A 758 0.64 24.40 -8.83
C ALA A 758 -0.39 23.28 -9.07
N ALA A 759 -1.60 23.48 -8.58
CA ALA A 759 -2.72 22.59 -8.79
C ALA A 759 -3.92 23.34 -9.36
N THR A 760 -4.67 22.66 -10.21
CA THR A 760 -5.85 23.15 -10.89
C THR A 760 -7.04 22.29 -10.51
N GLY A 761 -8.21 22.88 -10.41
CA GLY A 761 -9.45 22.14 -10.22
C GLY A 761 -10.49 22.64 -11.19
N ARG A 762 -11.25 21.72 -11.79
CA ARG A 762 -12.28 22.01 -12.80
C ARG A 762 -13.69 21.71 -12.32
N ASN A 763 -13.77 21.10 -11.14
CA ASN A 763 -14.99 20.63 -10.49
C ASN A 763 -15.42 21.53 -9.34
N PHE A 764 -14.87 22.75 -9.27
CA PHE A 764 -15.58 23.85 -8.62
C PHE A 764 -16.76 24.12 -9.52
N ASN A 765 -17.81 23.34 -9.43
CA ASN A 765 -19.02 23.61 -10.18
C ASN A 765 -19.43 25.10 -10.01
N ALA A 766 -20.02 25.71 -11.05
CA ALA A 766 -20.86 26.90 -10.86
C ALA A 766 -22.09 26.58 -9.95
N ALA A 767 -22.15 25.32 -9.50
CA ALA A 767 -23.11 24.68 -8.64
C ALA A 767 -22.57 24.30 -7.24
N THR A 768 -21.48 24.88 -6.72
CA THR A 768 -21.08 24.64 -5.30
C THR A 768 -22.00 25.39 -4.33
N TYR A 769 -22.97 26.12 -4.86
CA TYR A 769 -24.12 26.72 -4.17
C TYR A 769 -25.37 26.77 -5.08
N GLN A 770 -25.58 25.81 -5.99
CA GLN A 770 -26.88 25.71 -6.67
C GLN A 770 -27.88 25.04 -5.73
N VAL A 771 -28.78 25.87 -5.22
CA VAL A 771 -30.05 25.54 -4.58
C VAL A 771 -30.57 24.15 -4.95
N VAL A 772 -30.34 23.17 -4.07
CA VAL A 772 -31.30 22.09 -3.81
C VAL A 772 -31.51 22.08 -2.31
N GLY A 773 -32.44 22.90 -1.83
CA GLY A 773 -32.77 22.91 -0.40
C GLY A 773 -31.90 23.82 0.48
N ASN A 774 -31.39 24.93 -0.05
CA ASN A 774 -31.70 26.22 0.55
C ASN A 774 -30.98 26.51 1.93
N TYR A 775 -29.72 26.08 2.13
CA TYR A 775 -28.86 26.57 3.25
C TYR A 775 -27.51 27.17 2.80
N ILE A 776 -27.32 28.41 3.25
CA ILE A 776 -26.08 29.13 3.61
C ILE A 776 -25.27 29.91 2.56
N THR A 777 -24.78 31.03 3.09
CA THR A 777 -24.43 32.36 2.57
C THR A 777 -23.47 32.45 1.41
N GLY A 778 -23.75 33.46 0.60
CA GLY A 778 -22.71 34.20 -0.10
C GLY A 778 -22.29 33.53 -1.39
N THR A 779 -23.22 33.39 -2.33
CA THR A 779 -22.88 33.11 -3.71
C THR A 779 -21.98 34.24 -4.21
N PHE A 780 -20.73 33.92 -4.56
CA PHE A 780 -20.25 34.47 -5.81
C PHE A 780 -21.12 33.86 -6.91
N VAL A 781 -22.20 34.56 -7.23
CA VAL A 781 -22.84 34.40 -8.53
C VAL A 781 -21.72 34.62 -9.54
N ASN A 782 -21.42 33.61 -10.36
CA ASN A 782 -20.28 33.58 -11.29
C ASN A 782 -18.89 33.30 -10.67
N ALA A 783 -18.80 32.55 -9.56
CA ALA A 783 -17.52 31.97 -9.13
C ALA A 783 -16.87 31.18 -10.29
N PRO A 784 -15.56 31.33 -10.54
CA PRO A 784 -14.86 30.54 -11.54
C PRO A 784 -15.01 29.05 -11.26
N THR A 785 -15.39 28.29 -12.29
CA THR A 785 -15.49 26.84 -12.15
C THR A 785 -14.16 26.12 -12.24
N THR A 786 -13.16 26.86 -12.72
CA THR A 786 -11.78 26.46 -12.69
C THR A 786 -11.06 27.36 -11.68
N ARG A 787 -10.37 26.75 -10.72
CA ARG A 787 -9.51 27.47 -9.77
C ARG A 787 -8.10 26.89 -9.81
N ILE A 788 -7.14 27.71 -9.40
CA ILE A 788 -5.72 27.36 -9.37
C ILE A 788 -5.16 27.79 -8.02
N ARG A 789 -4.56 26.85 -7.30
CA ARG A 789 -3.94 27.09 -5.98
C ARG A 789 -2.62 26.31 -5.87
N PRO A 790 -1.66 26.79 -5.08
CA PRO A 790 -0.52 25.98 -4.71
C PRO A 790 -0.96 24.86 -3.75
N LEU A 791 -0.42 23.66 -3.92
CA LEU A 791 -0.32 22.66 -2.86
C LEU A 791 0.95 22.94 -2.08
N CYS A 792 0.84 23.01 -0.76
CA CYS A 792 1.94 23.41 0.11
C CYS A 792 2.63 22.20 0.75
N PRO A 793 3.97 22.20 0.83
CA PRO A 793 4.68 21.13 1.52
C PRO A 793 4.43 21.23 3.03
N PHE A 794 3.92 20.16 3.62
CA PHE A 794 3.70 20.05 5.06
C PHE A 794 4.96 20.46 5.86
N PRO A 795 4.83 21.30 6.90
CA PRO A 795 3.60 21.69 7.59
C PRO A 795 2.95 22.98 7.06
N GLN A 796 3.44 23.53 5.93
CA GLN A 796 2.85 24.74 5.36
C GLN A 796 1.41 24.49 4.91
N GLN A 797 0.60 25.53 5.01
CA GLN A 797 -0.80 25.53 4.61
C GLN A 797 -1.06 26.62 3.57
N VAL A 798 -2.08 26.43 2.75
CA VAL A 798 -2.52 27.45 1.80
C VAL A 798 -3.24 28.55 2.59
N ARG A 799 -2.97 29.81 2.23
CA ARG A 799 -3.64 30.99 2.76
C ARG A 799 -4.04 31.91 1.63
N PHE A 800 -5.28 32.40 1.65
CA PHE A 800 -5.69 33.46 0.74
C PHE A 800 -5.12 34.81 1.21
N ILE A 801 -4.29 35.42 0.35
CA ILE A 801 -3.65 36.72 0.55
C ILE A 801 -4.20 37.80 -0.38
N GLY A 802 -5.19 37.46 -1.21
CA GLY A 802 -5.91 38.42 -2.04
C GLY A 802 -6.77 39.38 -1.23
N SER A 803 -7.34 40.37 -1.91
CA SER A 803 -8.23 41.35 -1.28
C SER A 803 -9.53 40.69 -0.85
N THR A 804 -9.92 40.87 0.41
CA THR A 804 -11.22 40.41 0.95
C THR A 804 -12.11 41.58 1.36
N THR A 805 -13.41 41.33 1.36
CA THR A 805 -14.45 42.17 1.97
C THR A 805 -15.20 41.34 3.01
N VAL A 806 -15.77 41.98 4.02
CA VAL A 806 -16.53 41.28 5.07
C VAL A 806 -18.01 41.24 4.68
N MET A 807 -18.58 40.05 4.57
CA MET A 807 -20.02 39.83 4.40
C MET A 807 -20.53 38.98 5.56
N ASN A 808 -21.54 39.46 6.29
CA ASN A 808 -22.09 38.77 7.47
C ASN A 808 -21.01 38.31 8.48
N GLY A 809 -19.95 39.11 8.66
CA GLY A 809 -18.88 38.84 9.61
C GLY A 809 -17.78 37.88 9.13
N VAL A 810 -17.85 37.36 7.90
CA VAL A 810 -16.83 36.47 7.32
C VAL A 810 -16.09 37.12 6.14
N PRO A 811 -14.79 36.81 5.93
CA PRO A 811 -14.03 37.32 4.81
C PRO A 811 -14.39 36.59 3.51
N VAL A 812 -14.86 37.32 2.51
CA VAL A 812 -15.06 36.81 1.14
C VAL A 812 -14.13 37.55 0.18
N ALA A 813 -13.73 36.94 -0.93
CA ALA A 813 -12.93 37.62 -1.94
C ALA A 813 -13.60 38.94 -2.43
N THR A 814 -12.82 39.94 -2.80
CA THR A 814 -13.42 41.20 -3.30
C THR A 814 -14.05 40.99 -4.67
N HIS A 815 -13.42 40.17 -5.52
CA HIS A 815 -13.96 39.77 -6.81
C HIS A 815 -13.92 38.24 -6.95
N ALA A 816 -14.95 37.65 -7.56
CA ALA A 816 -15.01 36.20 -7.78
C ALA A 816 -13.80 35.65 -8.54
N ALA A 817 -13.27 36.42 -9.51
CA ALA A 817 -12.10 36.06 -10.30
C ALA A 817 -10.81 35.93 -9.47
N ASP A 818 -10.76 36.57 -8.29
CA ASP A 818 -9.60 36.49 -7.39
C ASP A 818 -9.37 35.06 -6.87
N LEU A 819 -10.42 34.23 -6.79
CA LEU A 819 -10.37 32.82 -6.39
C LEU A 819 -9.71 31.91 -7.44
N ALA A 820 -9.62 32.36 -8.69
CA ALA A 820 -8.93 31.63 -9.77
C ALA A 820 -7.49 32.11 -9.99
N ASN A 821 -7.06 33.15 -9.29
CA ASN A 821 -5.73 33.72 -9.44
C ASN A 821 -4.78 33.13 -8.39
N ALA A 822 -3.86 32.26 -8.83
CA ALA A 822 -2.87 31.64 -7.97
C ALA A 822 -2.00 32.64 -7.18
N ALA A 823 -1.81 33.87 -7.68
CA ALA A 823 -1.04 34.91 -6.97
C ALA A 823 -1.73 35.41 -5.70
N ASN A 824 -3.03 35.14 -5.54
CA ASN A 824 -3.79 35.45 -4.33
C ASN A 824 -3.70 34.35 -3.27
N TYR A 825 -2.90 33.31 -3.50
CA TYR A 825 -2.68 32.22 -2.56
C TYR A 825 -1.20 32.08 -2.26
N ALA A 826 -0.86 31.82 -1.00
CA ALA A 826 0.52 31.59 -0.57
C ALA A 826 0.61 30.44 0.42
N CYS A 827 1.75 29.75 0.41
CA CYS A 827 2.08 28.79 1.45
C CYS A 827 2.62 29.51 2.68
N ILE A 828 1.94 29.39 3.82
CA ILE A 828 2.34 29.98 5.09
C ILE A 828 2.69 28.90 6.09
N GLN A 829 3.60 29.21 7.01
CA GLN A 829 3.79 28.37 8.19
C GLN A 829 2.60 28.56 9.14
N PRO A 830 2.06 27.50 9.73
CA PRO A 830 1.09 27.64 10.80
C PRO A 830 1.74 28.35 12.00
N PRO A 831 0.96 29.04 12.86
CA PRO A 831 1.47 29.65 14.09
C PRO A 831 2.28 28.65 14.93
N GLU A 832 3.36 29.09 15.57
CA GLU A 832 4.15 28.24 16.48
C GLU A 832 3.25 27.59 17.54
N GLY A 833 3.37 26.27 17.71
CA GLY A 833 2.55 25.50 18.66
C GLY A 833 1.19 25.05 18.13
N THR A 834 0.83 25.36 16.87
CA THR A 834 -0.29 24.70 16.20
C THR A 834 0.09 23.24 16.00
N PRO A 835 -0.58 22.26 16.65
CA PRO A 835 -0.25 20.87 16.44
C PRO A 835 -0.50 20.53 14.95
N PRO A 836 0.27 19.59 14.37
CA PRO A 836 -0.17 18.93 13.13
C PRO A 836 -1.59 18.37 13.29
N LEU A 837 -2.28 17.93 12.22
CA LEU A 837 -3.59 17.27 12.35
C LEU A 837 -3.56 16.34 13.57
N PRO A 838 -4.28 16.67 14.66
CA PRO A 838 -4.02 16.02 15.93
C PRO A 838 -4.41 14.55 15.79
N PRO A 839 -3.56 13.60 16.23
CA PRO A 839 -4.01 12.23 16.37
C PRO A 839 -5.16 12.24 17.39
N HIS A 840 -6.33 11.75 16.99
CA HIS A 840 -7.51 11.70 17.86
C HIS A 840 -7.32 10.70 19.01
#